data_AF-A0A9W9P0Y2-F1
#
_entry.id   AF-A0A9W9P0Y2-F1
#
_cell.length_a   1.000
_cell.length_b   1.000
_cell.length_c   1.000
_cell.angle_alpha   90.00
_cell.angle_beta   90.00
_cell.angle_gamma   90.00
#
_symmetry.space_group_name_H-M   'P 1'
#
loop_
_entity.id
_entity.type
_entity.pdbx_description
1 polymer ?
#
loop_
_entity_poly.entity_id
_entity_poly.type
_entity_poly.pdbx_seq_one_letter_code
_entity_poly.pdbx_strand_id
1 'polypeptide(L)'
;MDVTALRDRIQSTLDANADTRQQAELDLKYAETQPGFINALLDILQGEQNNAVQLSAGVYLKNRISRGWAPIEENAQRAIPDSEKPNFRERLIPALASTPPNVRAQLVPLLQKILQNDFPEQWPGFLDLTLQLLGTNDANTVYAGLQCLLAICRVYRFKAGEKRDEFDKIVEHSFPQLLSIGQKLVDEESLEAAEMLRIVVKAYKHAIYFELSPALQTHQATVDWCTLFLRIVSKTPPCKLHERIERGAYGNPTTITKSSTPDYTPFAKTFITNFAPEILKGYLQEIEKYVSKSQWLSNSALSYTLVFMEECVKPKAMWDHLKPHMENLIAHFVFPILCQSDEDIELFQDDPSEYLHRKLNFYEEVSAPDVAATNFLVSLTKNRKKLTFSILSFVNSVVSKYETLPDDQKEPREKEGALRMIGSLASVILGKKSPIADQVEYFFVRHVFPEFRSPHGFLRARACDTLEKFEQLNFTDPNNLMVIYRNILESMTDPELPVRVEAALALQPLIRHDIIRTSMQSNIPQIMQQLLKLANEVDVDALANVMEDFVEVFSTELTPFAVALSEQLRDTYMRIVGELLERNATKGGDEDGYGDFLDDKSITALGVLQTIGTLILTLESTPDVLLHLETVLMPVISITLENKLYDLYNEVFEIIDSCTFASKSISPTMWQAFELIHKTFKAGAELYLEDMLPALDNFVTYGSDMLAQNPAYLSAVVGMVEDIFRDDNVGGVDRICGCKLAETLMLNLRGHIDQYIPLFVELPMSVINAEEARTKSYRIHLMEMVINAIYYNPVLTLQFFSTWFSNIDNFRRVHDKKLSIAAISSLLTLKAENVPTLPAAMKMREEATRESDFSLDDEGDEDDEENDWDGEVEWNEDEVEEAVDGDVADESAAYLEFLNQEAQKFGSFADDDDEDLDEESLLETPLDKVEPYGMFKHVFLNLQSEQPQLYESLIKVLGPDEQQIIQAVFHEADAKATAAANAEAAALHNGTQ
;
A
#
# COMPACT_ATOMS: atom_id res chain seq x y z
N MET A 1 -39.70 7.32 -28.21
CA MET A 1 -40.15 6.39 -27.15
C MET A 1 -41.47 6.89 -26.58
N ASP A 2 -42.36 6.00 -26.10
CA ASP A 2 -43.61 6.38 -25.43
C ASP A 2 -43.34 6.72 -23.95
N VAL A 3 -43.41 8.01 -23.62
CA VAL A 3 -43.10 8.55 -22.29
C VAL A 3 -44.14 8.13 -21.25
N THR A 4 -45.41 8.00 -21.64
CA THR A 4 -46.50 7.63 -20.71
C THR A 4 -46.37 6.17 -20.30
N ALA A 5 -46.10 5.28 -21.25
CA ALA A 5 -45.85 3.87 -20.96
C ALA A 5 -44.62 3.69 -20.05
N LEU A 6 -43.54 4.43 -20.30
CA LEU A 6 -42.33 4.37 -19.47
C LEU A 6 -42.60 4.84 -18.02
N ARG A 7 -43.35 5.93 -17.87
CA ARG A 7 -43.75 6.49 -16.59
C ARG A 7 -44.59 5.52 -15.75
N ASP A 8 -45.53 4.81 -16.37
CA ASP A 8 -46.36 3.81 -15.68
C ASP A 8 -45.54 2.58 -15.24
N ARG A 9 -44.49 2.22 -15.98
CA ARG A 9 -43.55 1.17 -15.58
C ARG A 9 -42.70 1.59 -14.38
N ILE A 10 -42.19 2.82 -14.36
CA ILE A 10 -41.48 3.39 -13.20
C ILE A 10 -42.42 3.47 -11.98
N GLN A 11 -43.70 3.79 -12.17
CA GLN A 11 -44.65 3.74 -11.07
C GLN A 11 -44.85 2.31 -10.54
N SER A 12 -44.82 1.31 -11.43
CA SER A 12 -44.97 -0.11 -11.08
C SER A 12 -43.76 -0.68 -10.33
N THR A 13 -42.56 -0.10 -10.46
CA THR A 13 -41.39 -0.48 -9.63
C THR A 13 -41.55 -0.04 -8.18
N LEU A 14 -42.53 0.82 -7.87
CA LEU A 14 -42.84 1.27 -6.51
C LEU A 14 -44.02 0.53 -5.89
N ASP A 15 -44.52 -0.54 -6.54
CA ASP A 15 -45.64 -1.33 -6.03
C ASP A 15 -45.22 -2.21 -4.83
N ALA A 16 -46.17 -2.47 -3.93
CA ALA A 16 -45.96 -3.34 -2.78
C ALA A 16 -45.73 -4.82 -3.20
N ASN A 17 -46.29 -5.24 -4.34
CA ASN A 17 -46.17 -6.58 -4.86
C ASN A 17 -44.81 -6.84 -5.55
N ALA A 18 -44.05 -7.82 -5.04
CA ALA A 18 -42.75 -8.20 -5.56
C ALA A 18 -42.78 -8.64 -7.04
N ASP A 19 -43.80 -9.40 -7.46
CA ASP A 19 -43.91 -9.90 -8.84
C ASP A 19 -44.12 -8.74 -9.83
N THR A 20 -44.87 -7.71 -9.40
CA THR A 20 -45.13 -6.52 -10.22
C THR A 20 -43.88 -5.65 -10.35
N ARG A 21 -43.08 -5.53 -9.29
CA ARG A 21 -41.79 -4.84 -9.35
C ARG A 21 -40.80 -5.53 -10.27
N GLN A 22 -40.61 -6.85 -10.12
CA GLN A 22 -39.67 -7.61 -10.93
C GLN A 22 -40.02 -7.55 -12.42
N GLN A 23 -41.31 -7.67 -12.77
CA GLN A 23 -41.75 -7.51 -14.15
C GLN A 23 -41.50 -6.09 -14.67
N ALA A 24 -41.74 -5.05 -13.86
CA ALA A 24 -41.49 -3.68 -14.25
C ALA A 24 -40.00 -3.37 -14.46
N GLU A 25 -39.11 -3.94 -13.64
CA GLU A 25 -37.66 -3.82 -13.79
C GLU A 25 -37.15 -4.51 -15.07
N LEU A 26 -37.67 -5.69 -15.40
CA LEU A 26 -37.35 -6.38 -16.66
C LEU A 26 -37.82 -5.56 -17.89
N ASP A 27 -39.04 -5.01 -17.82
CA ASP A 27 -39.58 -4.16 -18.88
C ASP A 27 -38.76 -2.87 -19.05
N LEU A 28 -38.25 -2.29 -17.95
CA LEU A 28 -37.36 -1.13 -17.98
C LEU A 28 -35.98 -1.47 -18.54
N LYS A 29 -35.42 -2.64 -18.22
CA LYS A 29 -34.15 -3.13 -18.80
C LYS A 29 -34.27 -3.33 -20.31
N TYR A 30 -35.43 -3.77 -20.80
CA TYR A 30 -35.71 -3.82 -22.23
C TYR A 30 -35.90 -2.42 -22.84
N ALA A 31 -36.58 -1.51 -22.14
CA ALA A 31 -36.74 -0.13 -22.60
C ALA A 31 -35.38 0.61 -22.70
N GLU A 32 -34.43 0.29 -21.82
CA GLU A 32 -33.08 0.86 -21.80
C GLU A 32 -32.31 0.66 -23.12
N THR A 33 -32.60 -0.41 -23.86
CA THR A 33 -31.94 -0.72 -25.15
C THR A 33 -32.51 0.07 -26.32
N GLN A 34 -33.62 0.79 -26.13
CA GLN A 34 -34.31 1.50 -27.21
C GLN A 34 -33.82 2.97 -27.28
N PRO A 35 -33.64 3.53 -28.50
CA PRO A 35 -33.27 4.94 -28.66
C PRO A 35 -34.29 5.91 -28.04
N GLY A 36 -33.79 6.99 -27.46
CA GLY A 36 -34.56 8.06 -26.83
C GLY A 36 -34.90 7.83 -25.36
N PHE A 37 -34.37 6.78 -24.73
CA PHE A 37 -34.63 6.44 -23.32
C PHE A 37 -34.21 7.56 -22.36
N ILE A 38 -33.00 8.11 -22.52
CA ILE A 38 -32.49 9.18 -21.64
C ILE A 38 -33.31 10.47 -21.74
N ASN A 39 -33.78 10.81 -22.94
CA ASN A 39 -34.59 11.98 -23.19
C ASN A 39 -36.02 11.81 -22.65
N ALA A 40 -36.58 10.60 -22.76
CA ALA A 40 -37.88 10.26 -22.18
C ALA A 40 -37.86 10.29 -20.64
N LEU A 41 -36.78 9.82 -20.00
CA LEU A 41 -36.60 9.94 -18.56
C LEU A 41 -36.51 11.41 -18.12
N LEU A 42 -35.83 12.26 -18.90
CA LEU A 42 -35.77 13.70 -18.63
C LEU A 42 -37.13 14.39 -18.81
N ASP A 43 -37.94 13.97 -19.79
CA ASP A 43 -39.33 14.44 -19.95
C ASP A 43 -40.18 14.10 -18.72
N ILE A 44 -40.04 12.87 -18.19
CA ILE A 44 -40.74 12.43 -16.97
C ILE A 44 -40.30 13.28 -15.78
N LEU A 45 -38.99 13.53 -15.63
CA LEU A 45 -38.46 14.37 -14.55
C LEU A 45 -39.05 15.79 -14.57
N GLN A 46 -39.16 16.40 -15.76
CA GLN A 46 -39.66 17.77 -15.92
C GLN A 46 -41.20 17.88 -15.85
N GLY A 47 -41.94 16.84 -16.22
CA GLY A 47 -43.39 16.86 -16.34
C GLY A 47 -44.17 16.19 -15.20
N GLU A 48 -43.53 15.36 -14.37
CA GLU A 48 -44.20 14.59 -13.31
C GLU A 48 -44.44 15.43 -12.03
N GLN A 49 -45.53 15.14 -11.31
CA GLN A 49 -45.84 15.78 -10.02
C GLN A 49 -45.61 14.84 -8.82
N ASN A 50 -45.53 13.54 -9.06
CA ASN A 50 -45.24 12.54 -8.02
C ASN A 50 -43.72 12.46 -7.74
N ASN A 51 -43.32 12.93 -6.56
CA ASN A 51 -41.93 12.93 -6.09
C ASN A 51 -41.26 11.54 -6.14
N ALA A 52 -41.99 10.46 -5.85
CA ALA A 52 -41.42 9.11 -5.83
C ALA A 52 -41.09 8.61 -7.24
N VAL A 53 -41.96 8.92 -8.21
CA VAL A 53 -41.74 8.60 -9.63
C VAL A 53 -40.63 9.47 -10.21
N GLN A 54 -40.58 10.76 -9.86
CA GLN A 54 -39.47 11.65 -10.24
C GLN A 54 -38.12 11.15 -9.70
N LEU A 55 -38.05 10.78 -8.42
CA LEU A 55 -36.81 10.29 -7.84
C LEU A 55 -36.34 9.00 -8.53
N SER A 56 -37.27 8.07 -8.76
CA SER A 56 -36.98 6.80 -9.45
C SER A 56 -36.49 7.04 -10.89
N ALA A 57 -37.16 7.92 -11.64
CA ALA A 57 -36.72 8.31 -12.98
C ALA A 57 -35.31 8.93 -12.96
N GLY A 58 -35.00 9.74 -11.94
CA GLY A 58 -33.67 10.33 -11.74
C GLY A 58 -32.59 9.29 -11.46
N VAL A 59 -32.89 8.28 -10.65
CA VAL A 59 -31.98 7.16 -10.36
C VAL A 59 -31.72 6.32 -11.62
N TYR A 60 -32.77 5.96 -12.38
CA TYR A 60 -32.61 5.26 -13.65
C TYR A 60 -31.79 6.06 -14.66
N LEU A 61 -32.02 7.38 -14.74
CA LEU A 61 -31.28 8.27 -15.62
C LEU A 61 -29.80 8.33 -15.23
N LYS A 62 -29.51 8.47 -13.93
CA LYS A 62 -28.15 8.42 -13.38
C LYS A 62 -27.44 7.13 -13.77
N ASN A 63 -28.06 5.98 -13.49
CA ASN A 63 -27.45 4.67 -13.75
C ASN A 63 -27.21 4.44 -15.24
N ARG A 64 -28.11 4.90 -16.12
CA ARG A 64 -27.94 4.79 -17.58
C ARG A 64 -26.75 5.61 -18.09
N ILE A 65 -26.62 6.86 -17.62
CA ILE A 65 -25.55 7.77 -18.04
C ILE A 65 -24.21 7.32 -17.48
N SER A 66 -24.16 6.93 -16.19
CA SER A 66 -22.93 6.42 -15.58
C SER A 66 -22.36 5.21 -16.33
N ARG A 67 -23.21 4.30 -16.80
CA ARG A 67 -22.81 3.08 -17.53
C ARG A 67 -22.56 3.25 -19.01
N GLY A 68 -23.08 4.30 -19.64
CA GLY A 68 -23.15 4.39 -21.11
C GLY A 68 -22.65 5.67 -21.75
N TRP A 69 -22.20 6.66 -20.96
CA TRP A 69 -21.67 7.92 -21.52
C TRP A 69 -20.20 7.84 -21.93
N ALA A 70 -19.47 6.81 -21.46
CA ALA A 70 -18.07 6.57 -21.80
C ALA A 70 -17.87 6.20 -23.29
N PRO A 71 -16.66 6.30 -23.83
CA PRO A 71 -16.35 5.95 -25.22
C PRO A 71 -16.73 4.49 -25.55
N ILE A 72 -17.09 4.26 -26.81
CA ILE A 72 -17.55 2.94 -27.31
C ILE A 72 -16.47 1.85 -27.13
N GLU A 73 -15.20 2.24 -27.08
CA GLU A 73 -14.03 1.37 -26.91
C GLU A 73 -14.02 0.63 -25.56
N GLU A 74 -14.62 1.19 -24.50
CA GLU A 74 -14.69 0.54 -23.19
C GLU A 74 -15.86 -0.47 -23.06
N ASN A 75 -16.99 -0.24 -23.75
CA ASN A 75 -18.14 -1.16 -23.69
C ASN A 75 -19.20 -0.92 -24.79
N ALA A 76 -18.97 -1.45 -26.00
CA ALA A 76 -19.81 -1.20 -27.18
C ALA A 76 -21.29 -1.62 -27.02
N GLN A 77 -21.61 -2.59 -26.16
CA GLN A 77 -22.98 -3.09 -25.97
C GLN A 77 -23.85 -2.18 -25.10
N ARG A 78 -23.25 -1.27 -24.31
CA ARG A 78 -23.96 -0.40 -23.35
C ARG A 78 -23.83 1.09 -23.66
N ALA A 79 -23.15 1.47 -24.74
CA ALA A 79 -22.94 2.86 -25.10
C ALA A 79 -24.27 3.61 -25.44
N ILE A 80 -24.33 4.90 -25.11
CA ILE A 80 -25.40 5.80 -25.52
C ILE A 80 -25.10 6.30 -26.95
N PRO A 81 -26.07 6.28 -27.88
CA PRO A 81 -25.86 6.78 -29.23
C PRO A 81 -25.40 8.25 -29.26
N ASP A 82 -24.35 8.55 -30.02
CA ASP A 82 -23.80 9.91 -30.12
C ASP A 82 -24.80 10.94 -30.67
N SER A 83 -25.81 10.49 -31.42
CA SER A 83 -26.90 11.34 -31.92
C SER A 83 -27.81 11.89 -30.81
N GLU A 84 -27.87 11.23 -29.65
CA GLU A 84 -28.71 11.66 -28.51
C GLU A 84 -27.98 12.61 -27.54
N LYS A 85 -26.64 12.55 -27.50
CA LYS A 85 -25.82 13.30 -26.55
C LYS A 85 -25.98 14.83 -26.66
N PRO A 86 -25.99 15.47 -27.85
CA PRO A 86 -26.12 16.94 -27.96
C PRO A 86 -27.45 17.47 -27.38
N ASN A 87 -28.57 16.84 -27.73
CA ASN A 87 -29.90 17.25 -27.26
C ASN A 87 -30.01 17.10 -25.74
N PHE A 88 -29.51 16.00 -25.20
CA PHE A 88 -29.52 15.77 -23.75
C PHE A 88 -28.73 16.85 -22.99
N ARG A 89 -27.55 17.25 -23.51
CA ARG A 89 -26.71 18.31 -22.93
C ARG A 89 -27.43 19.66 -22.84
N GLU A 90 -28.10 20.07 -23.92
CA GLU A 90 -28.86 21.33 -23.96
C GLU A 90 -30.02 21.35 -22.95
N ARG A 91 -30.63 20.20 -22.67
CA ARG A 91 -31.79 20.07 -21.79
C ARG A 91 -31.44 19.85 -20.32
N LEU A 92 -30.27 19.30 -20.01
CA LEU A 92 -29.85 18.97 -18.65
C LEU A 92 -29.73 20.22 -17.76
N ILE A 93 -29.19 21.32 -18.28
CA ILE A 93 -28.90 22.51 -17.49
C ILE A 93 -30.18 23.27 -17.07
N PRO A 94 -31.16 23.51 -17.97
CA PRO A 94 -32.48 23.99 -17.56
C PRO A 94 -33.20 23.05 -16.58
N ALA A 95 -33.00 21.72 -16.70
CA ALA A 95 -33.54 20.76 -15.76
C ALA A 95 -32.94 20.94 -14.36
N LEU A 96 -31.62 21.14 -14.26
CA LEU A 96 -30.92 21.36 -12.98
C LEU A 96 -31.46 22.58 -12.22
N ALA A 97 -31.78 23.66 -12.94
CA ALA A 97 -32.33 24.89 -12.35
C ALA A 97 -33.81 24.75 -11.95
N SER A 98 -34.63 24.01 -12.70
CA SER A 98 -36.08 23.92 -12.48
C SER A 98 -36.52 22.80 -11.53
N THR A 99 -35.66 21.82 -11.25
CA THR A 99 -36.00 20.60 -10.52
C THR A 99 -35.86 20.75 -8.99
N PRO A 100 -36.71 20.10 -8.15
CA PRO A 100 -36.61 20.14 -6.69
C PRO A 100 -35.30 19.54 -6.12
N PRO A 101 -34.87 19.91 -4.90
CA PRO A 101 -33.57 19.51 -4.33
C PRO A 101 -33.28 18.00 -4.34
N ASN A 102 -34.24 17.17 -3.93
CA ASN A 102 -34.07 15.72 -3.83
C ASN A 102 -33.75 15.05 -5.18
N VAL A 103 -34.34 15.59 -6.26
CA VAL A 103 -34.15 15.09 -7.63
C VAL A 103 -32.93 15.76 -8.26
N ARG A 104 -32.68 17.04 -7.95
CA ARG A 104 -31.47 17.77 -8.34
C ARG A 104 -30.19 17.08 -7.86
N ALA A 105 -30.20 16.52 -6.66
CA ALA A 105 -29.10 15.71 -6.12
C ALA A 105 -28.78 14.48 -6.99
N GLN A 106 -29.78 13.91 -7.69
CA GLN A 106 -29.54 12.82 -8.64
C GLN A 106 -28.99 13.31 -9.98
N LEU A 107 -29.18 14.59 -10.37
CA LEU A 107 -28.69 15.15 -11.63
C LEU A 107 -27.23 15.62 -11.57
N VAL A 108 -26.74 16.03 -10.39
CA VAL A 108 -25.36 16.52 -10.21
C VAL A 108 -24.29 15.49 -10.63
N PRO A 109 -24.40 14.19 -10.27
CA PRO A 109 -23.43 13.17 -10.72
C PRO A 109 -23.40 12.98 -12.24
N LEU A 110 -24.53 13.15 -12.93
CA LEU A 110 -24.64 13.02 -14.39
C LEU A 110 -23.82 14.11 -15.05
N LEU A 111 -23.98 15.34 -14.57
CA LEU A 111 -23.22 16.48 -15.06
C LEU A 111 -21.71 16.23 -14.93
N GLN A 112 -21.26 15.70 -13.79
CA GLN A 112 -19.86 15.36 -13.58
C GLN A 112 -19.37 14.29 -14.57
N LYS A 113 -20.10 13.19 -14.77
CA LYS A 113 -19.72 12.13 -15.72
C LYS A 113 -19.68 12.63 -17.16
N ILE A 114 -20.64 13.48 -17.55
CA ILE A 114 -20.69 14.07 -18.90
C ILE A 114 -19.48 14.97 -19.11
N LEU A 115 -19.19 15.88 -18.18
CA LEU A 115 -18.06 16.81 -18.33
C LEU A 115 -16.71 16.10 -18.31
N GLN A 116 -16.55 15.01 -17.56
CA GLN A 116 -15.31 14.22 -17.58
C GLN A 116 -14.94 13.68 -18.96
N ASN A 117 -15.94 13.34 -19.79
CA ASN A 117 -15.74 12.78 -21.13
C ASN A 117 -15.81 13.83 -22.23
N ASP A 118 -16.71 14.81 -22.09
CA ASP A 118 -17.08 15.72 -23.19
C ASP A 118 -16.45 17.12 -23.07
N PHE A 119 -15.96 17.54 -21.89
CA PHE A 119 -15.41 18.89 -21.69
C PHE A 119 -13.87 18.88 -21.71
N PRO A 120 -13.22 19.81 -22.44
CA PRO A 120 -13.79 20.97 -23.14
C PRO A 120 -14.16 20.73 -24.61
N GLU A 121 -13.63 19.68 -25.25
CA GLU A 121 -13.62 19.54 -26.72
C GLU A 121 -15.01 19.38 -27.35
N GLN A 122 -15.87 18.53 -26.77
CA GLN A 122 -17.20 18.23 -27.31
C GLN A 122 -18.26 19.22 -26.81
N TRP A 123 -17.99 19.98 -25.74
CA TRP A 123 -18.92 20.95 -25.16
C TRP A 123 -18.27 22.31 -24.81
N PRO A 124 -17.75 23.05 -25.80
CA PRO A 124 -16.97 24.27 -25.56
C PRO A 124 -17.78 25.43 -24.95
N GLY A 125 -19.07 25.56 -25.30
CA GLY A 125 -19.94 26.63 -24.78
C GLY A 125 -20.43 26.45 -23.33
N PHE A 126 -19.98 25.41 -22.64
CA PHE A 126 -20.45 25.11 -21.28
C PHE A 126 -20.00 26.15 -20.23
N LEU A 127 -18.81 26.72 -20.39
CA LEU A 127 -18.29 27.76 -19.49
C LEU A 127 -19.14 29.04 -19.59
N ASP A 128 -19.43 29.50 -20.80
CA ASP A 128 -20.24 30.71 -21.02
C ASP A 128 -21.64 30.57 -20.41
N LEU A 129 -22.25 29.39 -20.58
CA LEU A 129 -23.52 29.06 -19.96
C LEU A 129 -23.42 29.10 -18.42
N THR A 130 -22.35 28.54 -17.85
CA THR A 130 -22.10 28.55 -16.41
C THR A 130 -22.01 29.99 -15.87
N LEU A 131 -21.24 30.85 -16.53
CA LEU A 131 -21.09 32.27 -16.15
C LEU A 131 -22.43 33.03 -16.27
N GLN A 132 -23.22 32.74 -17.31
CA GLN A 132 -24.55 33.33 -17.46
C GLN A 132 -25.48 32.96 -16.30
N LEU A 133 -25.49 31.69 -15.87
CA LEU A 133 -26.32 31.21 -14.76
C LEU A 133 -25.91 31.88 -13.43
N LEU A 134 -24.61 31.98 -13.18
CA LEU A 134 -24.05 32.67 -12.01
C LEU A 134 -24.40 34.17 -12.00
N GLY A 135 -24.68 34.76 -13.16
CA GLY A 135 -24.97 36.20 -13.32
C GLY A 135 -26.43 36.59 -13.07
N THR A 136 -27.28 35.60 -12.81
CA THR A 136 -28.72 35.82 -12.60
C THR A 136 -29.04 36.20 -11.15
N ASN A 137 -30.23 36.78 -10.93
CA ASN A 137 -30.75 37.10 -9.59
C ASN A 137 -31.69 36.02 -9.03
N ASP A 138 -31.83 34.88 -9.73
CA ASP A 138 -32.69 33.78 -9.28
C ASP A 138 -31.86 32.74 -8.53
N ALA A 139 -32.24 32.43 -7.29
CA ALA A 139 -31.46 31.56 -6.40
C ALA A 139 -31.30 30.13 -6.96
N ASN A 140 -32.32 29.59 -7.62
CA ASN A 140 -32.25 28.26 -8.23
C ASN A 140 -31.30 28.22 -9.42
N THR A 141 -31.33 29.27 -10.24
CA THR A 141 -30.45 29.43 -11.40
C THR A 141 -28.99 29.65 -10.95
N VAL A 142 -28.76 30.47 -9.92
CA VAL A 142 -27.43 30.66 -9.32
C VAL A 142 -26.91 29.35 -8.72
N TYR A 143 -27.74 28.61 -7.99
CA TYR A 143 -27.39 27.29 -7.47
C TYR A 143 -26.95 26.33 -8.59
N ALA A 144 -27.71 26.27 -9.69
CA ALA A 144 -27.35 25.45 -10.85
C ALA A 144 -26.01 25.89 -11.47
N GLY A 145 -25.77 27.20 -11.57
CA GLY A 145 -24.47 27.74 -11.99
C GLY A 145 -23.32 27.34 -11.07
N LEU A 146 -23.52 27.40 -9.75
CA LEU A 146 -22.52 26.98 -8.77
C LEU A 146 -22.19 25.48 -8.89
N GLN A 147 -23.20 24.63 -9.10
CA GLN A 147 -22.99 23.20 -9.35
C GLN A 147 -22.24 22.93 -10.66
N CYS A 148 -22.54 23.70 -11.73
CA CYS A 148 -21.81 23.60 -12.99
C CYS A 148 -20.33 23.97 -12.81
N LEU A 149 -20.03 25.07 -12.11
CA LEU A 149 -18.65 25.48 -11.84
C LEU A 149 -17.92 24.47 -10.95
N LEU A 150 -18.58 23.94 -9.92
CA LEU A 150 -18.02 22.88 -9.08
C LEU A 150 -17.69 21.62 -9.89
N ALA A 151 -18.56 21.23 -10.82
CA ALA A 151 -18.34 20.09 -11.69
C ALA A 151 -17.12 20.30 -12.62
N ILE A 152 -16.94 21.50 -13.17
CA ILE A 152 -15.72 21.87 -13.91
C ILE A 152 -14.49 21.71 -13.01
N CYS A 153 -14.51 22.28 -11.80
CA CYS A 153 -13.38 22.18 -10.86
C CYS A 153 -13.03 20.71 -10.54
N ARG A 154 -14.02 19.82 -10.44
CA ARG A 154 -13.79 18.38 -10.22
C ARG A 154 -13.19 17.66 -11.42
N VAL A 155 -13.48 18.08 -12.65
CA VAL A 155 -12.89 17.49 -13.87
C VAL A 155 -11.39 17.81 -13.95
N TYR A 156 -10.98 18.98 -13.48
CA TYR A 156 -9.58 19.42 -13.52
C TYR A 156 -8.82 19.21 -12.20
N ARG A 157 -9.44 18.61 -11.16
CA ARG A 157 -8.85 18.50 -9.82
C ARG A 157 -7.54 17.70 -9.76
N PHE A 158 -7.30 16.82 -10.74
CA PHE A 158 -6.12 15.95 -10.84
C PHE A 158 -5.37 16.14 -12.17
N LYS A 159 -5.57 17.26 -12.88
CA LYS A 159 -4.90 17.53 -14.16
C LYS A 159 -3.74 18.52 -13.93
N ALA A 160 -2.56 18.19 -14.45
CA ALA A 160 -1.33 19.00 -14.41
C ALA A 160 -0.86 19.41 -15.82
N GLY A 161 0.12 20.31 -15.91
CA GLY A 161 0.80 20.67 -17.17
C GLY A 161 -0.10 21.40 -18.18
N GLU A 162 0.04 21.13 -19.49
CA GLU A 162 -0.67 21.87 -20.55
C GLU A 162 -2.21 21.85 -20.41
N LYS A 163 -2.78 20.78 -19.84
CA LYS A 163 -4.22 20.66 -19.59
C LYS A 163 -4.70 21.58 -18.44
N ARG A 164 -3.79 22.14 -17.64
CA ARG A 164 -4.07 23.03 -16.52
C ARG A 164 -4.19 24.49 -16.93
N ASP A 165 -3.45 24.94 -17.96
CA ASP A 165 -3.49 26.32 -18.48
C ASP A 165 -4.92 26.76 -18.87
N GLU A 166 -5.71 25.83 -19.41
CA GLU A 166 -7.12 26.07 -19.74
C GLU A 166 -7.96 26.30 -18.49
N PHE A 167 -7.69 25.55 -17.42
CA PHE A 167 -8.41 25.71 -16.15
C PHE A 167 -8.02 27.00 -15.43
N ASP A 168 -6.75 27.43 -15.49
CA ASP A 168 -6.34 28.70 -14.89
C ASP A 168 -7.05 29.90 -15.53
N LYS A 169 -7.29 29.87 -16.86
CA LYS A 169 -8.15 30.85 -17.53
C LYS A 169 -9.59 30.78 -17.02
N ILE A 170 -10.14 29.58 -16.79
CA ILE A 170 -11.47 29.42 -16.21
C ILE A 170 -11.53 30.05 -14.81
N VAL A 171 -10.52 29.81 -13.97
CA VAL A 171 -10.41 30.38 -12.63
C VAL A 171 -10.36 31.91 -12.69
N GLU A 172 -9.52 32.48 -13.55
CA GLU A 172 -9.40 33.94 -13.74
C GLU A 172 -10.74 34.61 -14.08
N HIS A 173 -11.56 33.99 -14.92
CA HIS A 173 -12.83 34.57 -15.38
C HIS A 173 -14.01 34.31 -14.41
N SER A 174 -14.03 33.18 -13.71
CA SER A 174 -15.20 32.75 -12.91
C SER A 174 -15.08 33.05 -11.42
N PHE A 175 -13.88 33.05 -10.84
CA PHE A 175 -13.70 33.16 -9.38
C PHE A 175 -14.01 34.55 -8.80
N PRO A 176 -13.81 35.68 -9.51
CA PRO A 176 -14.26 36.98 -9.01
C PRO A 176 -15.78 37.04 -8.80
N GLN A 177 -16.55 36.44 -9.70
CA GLN A 177 -18.00 36.34 -9.59
C GLN A 177 -18.41 35.37 -8.48
N LEU A 178 -17.72 34.22 -8.39
CA LEU A 178 -17.93 33.24 -7.32
C LEU A 178 -17.72 33.86 -5.92
N LEU A 179 -16.65 34.65 -5.76
CA LEU A 179 -16.33 35.39 -4.54
C LEU A 179 -17.43 36.41 -4.19
N SER A 180 -17.92 37.17 -5.16
CA SER A 180 -19.02 38.13 -4.95
C SER A 180 -20.31 37.44 -4.50
N ILE A 181 -20.61 36.26 -5.05
CA ILE A 181 -21.74 35.43 -4.61
C ILE A 181 -21.51 34.97 -3.16
N GLY A 182 -20.33 34.43 -2.83
CA GLY A 182 -19.99 34.01 -1.47
C GLY A 182 -20.10 35.14 -0.43
N GLN A 183 -19.64 36.34 -0.78
CA GLN A 183 -19.73 37.53 0.08
C GLN A 183 -21.16 38.01 0.33
N LYS A 184 -22.11 37.73 -0.58
CA LYS A 184 -23.53 38.00 -0.35
C LYS A 184 -24.17 36.91 0.50
N LEU A 185 -23.87 35.64 0.19
CA LEU A 185 -24.44 34.48 0.88
C LEU A 185 -24.00 34.37 2.34
N VAL A 186 -22.80 34.86 2.69
CA VAL A 186 -22.31 34.81 4.08
C VAL A 186 -23.17 35.65 5.03
N ASP A 187 -23.87 36.67 4.55
CA ASP A 187 -24.77 37.51 5.36
C ASP A 187 -26.20 36.94 5.47
N GLU A 188 -26.53 35.90 4.70
CA GLU A 188 -27.88 35.30 4.66
C GLU A 188 -28.01 34.12 5.63
N GLU A 189 -29.11 34.04 6.39
CA GLU A 189 -29.32 32.97 7.39
C GLU A 189 -30.11 31.76 6.86
N SER A 190 -30.45 31.69 5.57
CA SER A 190 -31.21 30.58 5.02
C SER A 190 -30.38 29.30 4.85
N LEU A 191 -31.05 28.15 4.89
CA LEU A 191 -30.42 26.84 4.67
C LEU A 191 -29.87 26.73 3.25
N GLU A 192 -30.60 27.26 2.28
CA GLU A 192 -30.22 27.31 0.87
C GLU A 192 -28.97 28.17 0.67
N ALA A 193 -28.85 29.29 1.40
CA ALA A 193 -27.64 30.12 1.37
C ALA A 193 -26.44 29.38 1.95
N ALA A 194 -26.62 28.64 3.04
CA ALA A 194 -25.56 27.82 3.63
C ALA A 194 -25.10 26.70 2.67
N GLU A 195 -26.04 26.05 1.96
CA GLU A 195 -25.71 25.03 0.96
C GLU A 195 -24.95 25.63 -0.24
N MET A 196 -25.41 26.76 -0.77
CA MET A 196 -24.71 27.47 -1.85
C MET A 196 -23.31 27.92 -1.41
N LEU A 197 -23.16 28.39 -0.17
CA LEU A 197 -21.87 28.78 0.39
C LEU A 197 -20.92 27.57 0.55
N ARG A 198 -21.45 26.40 0.91
CA ARG A 198 -20.68 25.13 0.90
C ARG A 198 -20.17 24.80 -0.51
N ILE A 199 -20.98 25.00 -1.55
CA ILE A 199 -20.56 24.77 -2.95
C ILE A 199 -19.46 25.76 -3.35
N VAL A 200 -19.58 27.04 -2.98
CA VAL A 200 -18.54 28.06 -3.22
C VAL A 200 -17.19 27.63 -2.64
N VAL A 201 -17.17 27.20 -1.36
CA VAL A 201 -15.92 26.77 -0.71
C VAL A 201 -15.38 25.47 -1.33
N LYS A 202 -16.25 24.52 -1.69
CA LYS A 202 -15.83 23.29 -2.39
C LYS A 202 -15.23 23.57 -3.76
N ALA A 203 -15.80 24.51 -4.52
CA ALA A 203 -15.25 24.92 -5.81
C ALA A 203 -13.86 25.54 -5.63
N TYR A 204 -13.69 26.39 -4.62
CA TYR A 204 -12.38 26.95 -4.28
C TYR A 204 -11.37 25.85 -3.91
N LYS A 205 -11.73 24.94 -2.99
CA LYS A 205 -10.89 23.80 -2.59
C LYS A 205 -10.45 22.97 -3.80
N HIS A 206 -11.37 22.59 -4.70
CA HIS A 206 -11.03 21.80 -5.88
C HIS A 206 -10.16 22.55 -6.89
N ALA A 207 -10.29 23.87 -6.98
CA ALA A 207 -9.45 24.66 -7.87
C ALA A 207 -7.99 24.76 -7.41
N ILE A 208 -7.73 24.59 -6.11
CA ILE A 208 -6.39 24.66 -5.52
C ILE A 208 -5.90 23.30 -5.00
N TYR A 209 -6.56 22.21 -5.40
CA TYR A 209 -6.32 20.88 -4.87
C TYR A 209 -4.94 20.32 -5.25
N PHE A 210 -4.55 20.54 -6.51
CA PHE A 210 -3.28 20.05 -7.06
C PHE A 210 -2.29 21.20 -7.29
N GLU A 211 -2.74 22.28 -7.94
CA GLU A 211 -1.94 23.48 -8.18
C GLU A 211 -2.75 24.74 -7.85
N LEU A 212 -2.09 25.76 -7.30
CA LEU A 212 -2.70 27.05 -6.99
C LEU A 212 -2.60 28.00 -8.21
N SER A 213 -3.76 28.34 -8.78
CA SER A 213 -3.85 29.20 -9.97
C SER A 213 -3.23 30.59 -9.76
N PRO A 214 -2.48 31.16 -10.72
CA PRO A 214 -1.88 32.50 -10.61
C PRO A 214 -2.88 33.61 -10.28
N ALA A 215 -4.12 33.51 -10.75
CA ALA A 215 -5.18 34.47 -10.46
C ALA A 215 -5.51 34.53 -8.95
N LEU A 216 -5.39 33.39 -8.25
CA LEU A 216 -5.65 33.27 -6.81
C LEU A 216 -4.43 33.58 -5.94
N GLN A 217 -3.23 33.60 -6.52
CA GLN A 217 -1.99 33.98 -5.83
C GLN A 217 -1.87 35.49 -5.60
N THR A 218 -2.66 36.30 -6.31
CA THR A 218 -2.60 37.75 -6.16
C THR A 218 -2.93 38.16 -4.72
N HIS A 219 -2.23 39.17 -4.21
CA HIS A 219 -2.41 39.64 -2.83
C HIS A 219 -3.86 40.00 -2.54
N GLN A 220 -4.52 40.72 -3.46
CA GLN A 220 -5.92 41.13 -3.30
C GLN A 220 -6.88 39.93 -3.29
N ALA A 221 -6.72 38.98 -4.22
CA ALA A 221 -7.57 37.78 -4.22
C ALA A 221 -7.40 36.97 -2.92
N THR A 222 -6.17 36.84 -2.44
CA THR A 222 -5.86 36.15 -1.17
C THR A 222 -6.55 36.84 0.00
N VAL A 223 -6.46 38.18 0.10
CA VAL A 223 -7.16 38.98 1.13
C VAL A 223 -8.66 38.74 1.09
N ASP A 224 -9.28 38.84 -0.09
CA ASP A 224 -10.74 38.78 -0.21
C ASP A 224 -11.28 37.38 0.10
N TRP A 225 -10.61 36.33 -0.38
CA TRP A 225 -10.97 34.94 -0.08
C TRP A 225 -10.72 34.57 1.38
N CYS A 226 -9.58 34.94 1.97
CA CYS A 226 -9.32 34.73 3.39
C CYS A 226 -10.35 35.44 4.27
N THR A 227 -10.72 36.67 3.91
CA THR A 227 -11.76 37.44 4.63
C THR A 227 -13.10 36.72 4.56
N LEU A 228 -13.49 36.19 3.40
CA LEU A 228 -14.70 35.39 3.26
C LEU A 228 -14.64 34.14 4.16
N PHE A 229 -13.54 33.40 4.14
CA PHE A 229 -13.38 32.20 4.97
C PHE A 229 -13.45 32.51 6.46
N LEU A 230 -12.80 33.58 6.93
CA LEU A 230 -12.88 34.02 8.32
C LEU A 230 -14.32 34.39 8.73
N ARG A 231 -15.07 35.07 7.85
CA ARG A 231 -16.48 35.39 8.10
C ARG A 231 -17.36 34.13 8.16
N ILE A 232 -17.11 33.15 7.30
CA ILE A 232 -17.76 31.83 7.35
C ILE A 232 -17.40 31.12 8.66
N VAL A 233 -16.13 31.22 9.08
CA VAL A 233 -15.63 30.57 10.27
C VAL A 233 -16.32 31.06 11.53
N SER A 234 -16.46 32.38 11.64
CA SER A 234 -17.05 33.10 12.77
C SER A 234 -18.58 33.15 12.76
N LYS A 235 -19.22 32.67 11.69
CA LYS A 235 -20.69 32.69 11.57
C LYS A 235 -21.31 31.60 12.43
N THR A 236 -22.24 32.01 13.30
CA THR A 236 -23.09 31.08 14.05
C THR A 236 -24.02 30.37 13.07
N PRO A 237 -24.00 29.03 12.95
CA PRO A 237 -24.82 28.34 11.98
C PRO A 237 -26.32 28.50 12.28
N PRO A 238 -27.15 28.90 11.30
CA PRO A 238 -28.59 29.04 11.49
C PRO A 238 -29.23 27.64 11.49
N CYS A 239 -29.40 27.06 12.69
CA CYS A 239 -30.10 25.79 12.94
C CYS A 239 -29.56 24.53 12.21
N LYS A 240 -28.97 23.60 12.98
CA LYS A 240 -28.88 22.15 12.71
C LYS A 240 -28.42 21.66 11.32
N LEU A 241 -27.74 22.46 10.48
CA LEU A 241 -27.00 21.93 9.34
C LEU A 241 -25.66 21.37 9.84
N HIS A 242 -25.65 20.06 10.13
CA HIS A 242 -24.64 19.34 10.94
C HIS A 242 -23.37 18.88 10.20
N GLU A 243 -23.05 19.43 9.04
CA GLU A 243 -21.76 19.18 8.38
C GLU A 243 -21.09 20.52 8.09
N ARG A 244 -20.28 21.00 9.04
CA ARG A 244 -19.45 22.19 8.82
C ARG A 244 -18.51 21.91 7.65
N ILE A 245 -18.48 22.89 6.74
CA ILE A 245 -17.58 22.99 5.59
C ILE A 245 -16.16 22.57 6.04
N GLU A 246 -15.62 21.52 5.41
CA GLU A 246 -14.23 21.07 5.56
C GLU A 246 -13.29 22.28 5.52
N ARG A 247 -12.71 22.59 6.67
CA ARG A 247 -11.86 23.75 6.90
C ARG A 247 -10.42 23.36 6.62
N GLY A 248 -9.85 23.95 5.58
CA GLY A 248 -8.51 23.64 5.07
C GLY A 248 -8.50 23.82 3.57
N ALA A 249 -8.84 25.03 3.09
CA ALA A 249 -8.81 25.31 1.65
C ALA A 249 -7.37 25.38 1.16
N TYR A 250 -6.48 26.04 1.89
CA TYR A 250 -5.06 26.03 1.62
C TYR A 250 -4.49 24.75 2.24
N GLY A 251 -4.40 23.67 1.46
CA GLY A 251 -3.49 22.56 1.78
C GLY A 251 -2.13 23.14 2.19
N ASN A 252 -1.39 22.41 3.04
CA ASN A 252 -0.18 22.94 3.67
C ASN A 252 0.74 23.64 2.63
N PRO A 253 0.89 24.98 2.67
CA PRO A 253 1.67 25.68 1.65
C PRO A 253 3.15 25.29 1.66
N THR A 254 3.64 24.63 2.71
CA THR A 254 5.01 24.10 2.78
C THR A 254 5.18 22.73 2.13
N THR A 255 4.10 21.97 1.90
CA THR A 255 4.14 20.68 1.16
C THR A 255 4.13 20.86 -0.35
N ILE A 256 4.06 22.10 -0.84
CA ILE A 256 4.24 22.41 -2.26
C ILE A 256 5.77 22.46 -2.52
N THR A 257 6.31 21.32 -2.96
CA THR A 257 7.75 21.03 -3.05
C THR A 257 8.53 22.02 -3.93
N LYS A 258 9.85 22.09 -3.74
CA LYS A 258 10.76 22.86 -4.61
C LYS A 258 10.81 22.34 -6.06
N SER A 259 10.39 21.09 -6.27
CA SER A 259 10.22 20.45 -7.57
C SER A 259 8.88 20.76 -8.27
N SER A 260 7.95 21.44 -7.59
CA SER A 260 6.69 21.88 -8.19
C SER A 260 6.96 22.94 -9.26
N THR A 261 6.53 22.69 -10.50
CA THR A 261 6.41 23.75 -11.51
C THR A 261 4.95 24.20 -11.53
N PRO A 262 4.62 25.45 -11.14
CA PRO A 262 5.50 26.58 -10.77
C PRO A 262 5.97 26.62 -9.29
N ASP A 263 7.06 27.34 -8.99
CA ASP A 263 7.58 27.53 -7.63
C ASP A 263 6.65 28.40 -6.76
N TYR A 264 6.08 27.80 -5.71
CA TYR A 264 5.16 28.45 -4.78
C TYR A 264 5.82 29.01 -3.51
N THR A 265 7.13 28.82 -3.34
CA THR A 265 7.88 29.26 -2.16
C THR A 265 7.66 30.76 -1.82
N PRO A 266 7.65 31.69 -2.80
CA PRO A 266 7.41 33.12 -2.51
C PRO A 266 6.00 33.40 -1.99
N PHE A 267 4.99 32.72 -2.55
CA PHE A 267 3.61 32.84 -2.10
C PHE A 267 3.45 32.24 -0.70
N ALA A 268 3.98 31.04 -0.47
CA ALA A 268 3.92 30.35 0.83
C ALA A 268 4.51 31.21 1.96
N LYS A 269 5.71 31.78 1.76
CA LYS A 269 6.33 32.71 2.73
C LYS A 269 5.45 33.92 3.03
N THR A 270 4.86 34.51 1.99
CA THR A 270 3.97 35.68 2.13
C THR A 270 2.67 35.32 2.85
N PHE A 271 2.10 34.14 2.56
CA PHE A 271 0.89 33.62 3.17
C PHE A 271 1.09 33.32 4.66
N ILE A 272 2.15 32.59 5.01
CA ILE A 272 2.50 32.22 6.38
C ILE A 272 2.79 33.46 7.23
N THR A 273 3.44 34.48 6.66
CA THR A 273 3.81 35.68 7.42
C THR A 273 2.63 36.63 7.64
N ASN A 274 1.74 36.80 6.66
CA ASN A 274 0.75 37.88 6.67
C ASN A 274 -0.71 37.42 6.84
N PHE A 275 -1.05 36.19 6.46
CA PHE A 275 -2.44 35.72 6.40
C PHE A 275 -2.73 34.62 7.41
N ALA A 276 -1.85 33.62 7.50
CA ALA A 276 -2.01 32.50 8.42
C ALA A 276 -2.19 32.93 9.90
N PRO A 277 -1.50 33.98 10.43
CA PRO A 277 -1.71 34.43 11.81
C PRO A 277 -3.14 34.93 12.09
N GLU A 278 -3.79 35.58 11.12
CA GLU A 278 -5.19 36.02 11.27
C GLU A 278 -6.16 34.85 11.24
N ILE A 279 -5.87 33.82 10.45
CA ILE A 279 -6.61 32.56 10.44
C ILE A 279 -6.51 31.85 11.79
N LEU A 280 -5.29 31.75 12.33
CA LEU A 280 -5.04 31.16 13.65
C LEU A 280 -5.81 31.90 14.76
N LYS A 281 -5.80 33.25 14.77
CA LYS A 281 -6.59 34.05 15.73
C LYS A 281 -8.09 33.72 15.63
N GLY A 282 -8.62 33.55 14.42
CA GLY A 282 -10.00 33.14 14.19
C GLY A 282 -10.31 31.77 14.80
N TYR A 283 -9.43 30.78 14.64
CA TYR A 283 -9.62 29.47 15.24
C TYR A 283 -9.48 29.46 16.76
N LEU A 284 -8.52 30.20 17.32
CA LEU A 284 -8.38 30.33 18.77
C LEU A 284 -9.65 30.89 19.43
N GLN A 285 -10.33 31.85 18.77
CA GLN A 285 -11.62 32.37 19.24
C GLN A 285 -12.74 31.31 19.19
N GLU A 286 -12.79 30.50 18.13
CA GLU A 286 -13.78 29.41 18.04
C GLU A 286 -13.52 28.31 19.08
N ILE A 287 -12.25 28.01 19.38
CA ILE A 287 -11.86 27.09 20.46
C ILE A 287 -12.29 27.66 21.81
N GLU A 288 -12.07 28.95 22.08
CA GLU A 288 -12.51 29.59 23.32
C GLU A 288 -14.03 29.50 23.50
N LYS A 289 -14.81 29.69 22.43
CA LYS A 289 -16.27 29.50 22.45
C LYS A 289 -16.68 28.05 22.74
N TYR A 290 -15.95 27.09 22.20
CA TYR A 290 -16.16 25.66 22.46
C TYR A 290 -15.84 25.29 23.91
N VAL A 291 -14.66 25.68 24.40
CA VAL A 291 -14.20 25.43 25.79
C VAL A 291 -15.14 26.07 26.81
N SER A 292 -15.63 27.29 26.54
CA SER A 292 -16.64 27.96 27.37
C SER A 292 -18.05 27.37 27.27
N LYS A 293 -18.24 26.31 26.46
CA LYS A 293 -19.53 25.66 26.18
C LYS A 293 -20.58 26.61 25.59
N SER A 294 -20.15 27.69 24.96
CA SER A 294 -21.04 28.65 24.29
C SER A 294 -21.43 28.21 22.87
N GLN A 295 -20.60 27.37 22.24
CA GLN A 295 -20.80 26.86 20.89
C GLN A 295 -20.36 25.40 20.79
N TRP A 296 -21.15 24.57 20.13
CA TRP A 296 -20.79 23.17 19.85
C TRP A 296 -20.00 23.07 18.52
N LEU A 297 -19.03 22.16 18.46
CA LEU A 297 -18.27 21.81 17.27
C LEU A 297 -18.38 20.29 17.03
N SER A 298 -18.50 19.88 15.77
CA SER A 298 -18.50 18.46 15.39
C SER A 298 -17.11 17.84 15.49
N ASN A 299 -17.04 16.51 15.62
CA ASN A 299 -15.79 15.74 15.66
C ASN A 299 -14.86 16.12 14.51
N SER A 300 -15.33 16.06 13.26
CA SER A 300 -14.50 16.45 12.11
C SER A 300 -13.99 17.90 12.19
N ALA A 301 -14.77 18.82 12.76
CA ALA A 301 -14.31 20.20 12.91
C ALA A 301 -13.24 20.35 14.00
N LEU A 302 -13.31 19.57 15.09
CA LEU A 302 -12.27 19.50 16.11
C LEU A 302 -10.98 18.94 15.52
N SER A 303 -11.07 17.83 14.77
CA SER A 303 -9.94 17.14 14.13
C SER A 303 -9.21 18.06 13.14
N TYR A 304 -9.92 18.68 12.19
CA TYR A 304 -9.29 19.62 11.25
C TYR A 304 -8.72 20.87 11.94
N THR A 305 -9.29 21.29 13.06
CA THR A 305 -8.75 22.41 13.85
C THR A 305 -7.43 22.02 14.54
N LEU A 306 -7.33 20.79 15.05
CA LEU A 306 -6.09 20.22 15.61
C LEU A 306 -5.02 20.03 14.53
N VAL A 307 -5.37 19.45 13.38
CA VAL A 307 -4.46 19.30 12.23
C VAL A 307 -3.92 20.66 11.76
N PHE A 308 -4.78 21.69 11.70
CA PHE A 308 -4.29 23.05 11.39
C PHE A 308 -3.34 23.59 12.47
N MET A 309 -3.62 23.35 13.75
CA MET A 309 -2.74 23.77 14.84
C MET A 309 -1.41 23.03 14.82
N GLU A 310 -1.40 21.77 14.40
CA GLU A 310 -0.19 20.98 14.18
C GLU A 310 0.75 21.65 13.18
N GLU A 311 0.22 22.08 12.04
CA GLU A 311 1.01 22.82 11.04
C GLU A 311 1.45 24.20 11.54
N CYS A 312 0.72 24.81 12.47
CA CYS A 312 1.11 26.09 13.07
C CYS A 312 2.30 25.98 14.04
N VAL A 313 2.70 24.76 14.47
CA VAL A 313 3.83 24.57 15.38
C VAL A 313 5.16 24.84 14.69
N LYS A 314 5.29 24.48 13.41
CA LYS A 314 6.57 24.49 12.66
C LYS A 314 7.06 25.91 12.35
N PRO A 315 6.28 26.82 11.71
CA PRO A 315 6.77 28.13 11.31
C PRO A 315 6.85 29.07 12.52
N LYS A 316 7.95 29.81 12.65
CA LYS A 316 8.17 30.76 13.75
C LYS A 316 7.08 31.82 13.82
N ALA A 317 6.71 32.40 12.68
CA ALA A 317 5.68 33.43 12.60
C ALA A 317 4.33 32.98 13.18
N MET A 318 4.00 31.69 13.04
CA MET A 318 2.79 31.10 13.60
C MET A 318 2.97 30.74 15.07
N TRP A 319 4.14 30.20 15.41
CA TRP A 319 4.51 29.82 16.77
C TRP A 319 4.42 30.98 17.77
N ASP A 320 4.89 32.16 17.39
CA ASP A 320 4.83 33.37 18.23
C ASP A 320 3.39 33.73 18.65
N HIS A 321 2.41 33.40 17.80
CA HIS A 321 0.99 33.59 18.09
C HIS A 321 0.36 32.42 18.85
N LEU A 322 0.82 31.19 18.64
CA LEU A 322 0.26 29.99 19.27
C LEU A 322 0.80 29.77 20.70
N LYS A 323 2.10 30.02 20.92
CA LYS A 323 2.82 29.77 22.18
C LYS A 323 2.13 30.35 23.43
N PRO A 324 1.61 31.60 23.44
CA PRO A 324 0.98 32.17 24.63
C PRO A 324 -0.29 31.45 25.08
N HIS A 325 -0.93 30.69 24.19
CA HIS A 325 -2.18 29.97 24.46
C HIS A 325 -1.96 28.50 24.86
N MET A 326 -0.73 28.00 24.77
CA MET A 326 -0.43 26.57 24.82
C MET A 326 -0.86 25.89 26.13
N GLU A 327 -0.63 26.53 27.28
CA GLU A 327 -1.02 25.97 28.58
C GLU A 327 -2.55 25.77 28.67
N ASN A 328 -3.33 26.75 28.20
CA ASN A 328 -4.79 26.67 28.17
C ASN A 328 -5.29 25.67 27.12
N LEU A 329 -4.64 25.60 25.96
CA LEU A 329 -4.99 24.64 24.92
C LEU A 329 -4.76 23.21 25.40
N ILE A 330 -3.62 22.93 26.04
CA ILE A 330 -3.34 21.61 26.62
C ILE A 330 -4.39 21.27 27.69
N ALA A 331 -4.61 22.14 28.66
CA ALA A 331 -5.44 21.84 29.82
C ALA A 331 -6.95 21.76 29.51
N HIS A 332 -7.45 22.60 28.60
CA HIS A 332 -8.89 22.79 28.41
C HIS A 332 -9.42 22.38 27.04
N PHE A 333 -8.54 22.12 26.06
CA PHE A 333 -8.94 21.67 24.73
C PHE A 333 -8.42 20.27 24.42
N VAL A 334 -7.10 20.07 24.43
CA VAL A 334 -6.46 18.78 24.07
C VAL A 334 -6.73 17.71 25.12
N PHE A 335 -6.49 17.99 26.40
CA PHE A 335 -6.66 17.00 27.47
C PHE A 335 -8.10 16.47 27.61
N PRO A 336 -9.16 17.31 27.58
CA PRO A 336 -10.53 16.80 27.59
C PRO A 336 -10.91 15.96 26.38
N ILE A 337 -10.31 16.22 25.20
CA ILE A 337 -10.54 15.40 23.99
C ILE A 337 -9.89 14.02 24.11
N LEU A 338 -8.75 13.92 24.81
CA LEU A 338 -8.06 12.65 25.03
C LEU A 338 -8.70 11.77 26.10
N CYS A 339 -9.40 12.37 27.07
CA CYS A 339 -10.15 11.65 28.10
C CYS A 339 -11.30 10.84 27.49
N GLN A 340 -11.59 9.67 28.07
CA GLN A 340 -12.73 8.83 27.68
C GLN A 340 -14.06 9.60 27.72
N SER A 341 -14.79 9.55 26.61
CA SER A 341 -16.13 10.12 26.49
C SER A 341 -17.19 9.21 27.14
N ASP A 342 -18.43 9.69 27.30
CA ASP A 342 -19.53 8.83 27.76
C ASP A 342 -19.84 7.71 26.75
N GLU A 343 -19.72 8.00 25.45
CA GLU A 343 -19.90 7.04 24.36
C GLU A 343 -18.82 5.96 24.39
N ASP A 344 -17.57 6.32 24.71
CA ASP A 344 -16.47 5.35 24.80
C ASP A 344 -16.70 4.36 25.95
N ILE A 345 -17.23 4.84 27.07
CA ILE A 345 -17.52 4.01 28.25
C ILE A 345 -18.73 3.12 28.00
N GLU A 346 -19.76 3.63 27.31
CA GLU A 346 -20.91 2.83 26.88
C GLU A 346 -20.46 1.71 25.94
N LEU A 347 -19.65 2.03 24.94
CA LEU A 347 -19.09 1.06 24.01
C LEU A 347 -18.23 0.01 24.72
N PHE A 348 -17.35 0.42 25.64
CA PHE A 348 -16.52 -0.49 26.44
C PHE A 348 -17.35 -1.53 27.21
N GLN A 349 -18.56 -1.16 27.68
CA GLN A 349 -19.41 -2.01 28.50
C GLN A 349 -20.38 -2.87 27.67
N ASP A 350 -21.00 -2.25 26.67
CA ASP A 350 -22.11 -2.85 25.93
C ASP A 350 -21.64 -3.57 24.64
N ASP A 351 -20.56 -3.10 24.00
CA ASP A 351 -19.97 -3.70 22.80
C ASP A 351 -18.42 -3.61 22.80
N PRO A 352 -17.75 -4.43 23.63
CA PRO A 352 -16.30 -4.34 23.82
C PRO A 352 -15.48 -4.67 22.57
N SER A 353 -16.03 -5.43 21.61
CA SER A 353 -15.35 -5.74 20.35
C SER A 353 -15.28 -4.49 19.47
N GLU A 354 -16.38 -3.76 19.31
CA GLU A 354 -16.41 -2.48 18.59
C GLU A 354 -15.54 -1.42 19.28
N TYR A 355 -15.49 -1.40 20.62
CA TYR A 355 -14.57 -0.52 21.36
C TYR A 355 -13.11 -0.78 20.96
N LEU A 356 -12.71 -2.05 20.87
CA LEU A 356 -11.35 -2.43 20.50
C LEU A 356 -11.03 -2.07 19.06
N HIS A 357 -11.94 -2.36 18.12
CA HIS A 357 -11.76 -1.99 16.71
C HIS A 357 -11.55 -0.47 16.59
N ARG A 358 -12.42 0.34 17.20
CA ARG A 358 -12.32 1.81 17.13
C ARG A 358 -11.05 2.38 17.78
N LYS A 359 -10.49 1.71 18.80
CA LYS A 359 -9.34 2.20 19.57
C LYS A 359 -7.99 1.68 19.06
N LEU A 360 -7.97 0.51 18.42
CA LEU A 360 -6.75 -0.13 17.88
C LEU A 360 -6.58 0.10 16.38
N ASN A 361 -7.67 0.22 15.60
CA ASN A 361 -7.60 0.46 14.16
C ASN A 361 -7.53 1.98 13.87
N PHE A 362 -6.31 2.52 13.82
CA PHE A 362 -6.04 3.95 13.61
C PHE A 362 -6.56 4.52 12.28
N TYR A 363 -6.89 3.68 11.29
CA TYR A 363 -7.18 4.09 9.92
C TYR A 363 -8.68 4.25 9.59
N GLU A 364 -9.61 3.80 10.44
CA GLU A 364 -11.04 3.82 10.09
C GLU A 364 -11.68 5.21 10.20
N GLU A 365 -11.26 6.07 11.14
CA GLU A 365 -11.81 7.42 11.28
C GLU A 365 -10.75 8.51 11.09
N VAL A 366 -10.49 8.89 9.83
CA VAL A 366 -9.70 10.09 9.44
C VAL A 366 -10.16 11.39 10.15
N SER A 367 -11.37 11.38 10.74
CA SER A 367 -11.95 12.51 11.45
C SER A 367 -12.06 12.35 12.97
N ALA A 368 -11.38 11.37 13.58
CA ALA A 368 -11.35 11.16 15.03
C ALA A 368 -10.58 12.29 15.77
N PRO A 369 -11.22 13.05 16.68
CA PRO A 369 -10.58 14.18 17.36
C PRO A 369 -9.43 13.78 18.28
N ASP A 370 -9.50 12.61 18.89
CA ASP A 370 -8.50 12.11 19.83
C ASP A 370 -7.22 11.63 19.13
N VAL A 371 -7.33 11.05 17.93
CA VAL A 371 -6.19 10.77 17.05
C VAL A 371 -5.51 12.08 16.63
N ALA A 372 -6.28 13.07 16.15
CA ALA A 372 -5.73 14.38 15.78
C ALA A 372 -5.08 15.10 16.98
N ALA A 373 -5.63 14.94 18.19
CA ALA A 373 -5.05 15.49 19.41
C ALA A 373 -3.73 14.80 19.79
N THR A 374 -3.64 13.49 19.57
CA THR A 374 -2.43 12.69 19.78
C THR A 374 -1.32 13.12 18.82
N ASN A 375 -1.63 13.21 17.52
CA ASN A 375 -0.67 13.66 16.50
C ASN A 375 -0.18 15.09 16.77
N PHE A 376 -1.10 15.99 17.15
CA PHE A 376 -0.75 17.35 17.56
C PHE A 376 0.26 17.37 18.72
N LEU A 377 0.08 16.53 19.76
CA LEU A 377 1.00 16.47 20.90
C LEU A 377 2.39 15.93 20.52
N VAL A 378 2.43 14.89 19.69
CA VAL A 378 3.69 14.31 19.18
C VAL A 378 4.44 15.35 18.36
N SER A 379 3.77 15.98 17.38
CA SER A 379 4.36 17.04 16.56
C SER A 379 4.78 18.24 17.40
N LEU A 380 3.99 18.63 18.40
CA LEU A 380 4.34 19.73 19.31
C LEU A 380 5.63 19.45 20.08
N THR A 381 5.78 18.24 20.62
CA THR A 381 6.93 17.88 21.46
C THR A 381 8.18 17.54 20.66
N LYS A 382 8.05 17.02 19.44
CA LYS A 382 9.16 16.87 18.48
C LYS A 382 9.70 18.24 18.05
N ASN A 383 8.82 19.14 17.58
CA ASN A 383 9.20 20.44 17.04
C ASN A 383 9.56 21.47 18.12
N ARG A 384 8.98 21.38 19.32
CA ARG A 384 9.15 22.33 20.44
C ARG A 384 9.46 21.62 21.75
N LYS A 385 10.56 20.83 21.78
CA LYS A 385 11.03 19.94 22.88
C LYS A 385 10.89 20.50 24.31
N LYS A 386 11.05 21.81 24.54
CA LYS A 386 10.88 22.44 25.87
C LYS A 386 9.45 22.30 26.43
N LEU A 387 8.44 22.19 25.59
CA LEU A 387 7.06 22.03 26.03
C LEU A 387 6.76 20.64 26.58
N THR A 388 7.59 19.64 26.25
CA THR A 388 7.52 18.31 26.85
C THR A 388 7.56 18.42 28.38
N PHE A 389 8.41 19.27 28.97
CA PHE A 389 8.45 19.48 30.41
C PHE A 389 7.15 20.08 30.98
N SER A 390 6.55 21.03 30.27
CA SER A 390 5.27 21.64 30.69
C SER A 390 4.13 20.63 30.64
N ILE A 391 4.06 19.81 29.59
CA ILE A 391 3.06 18.74 29.44
C ILE A 391 3.26 17.68 30.53
N LEU A 392 4.49 17.25 30.78
CA LEU A 392 4.79 16.29 31.86
C LEU A 392 4.48 16.85 33.25
N SER A 393 4.70 18.15 33.49
CA SER A 393 4.29 18.81 34.72
C SER A 393 2.77 18.81 34.90
N PHE A 394 2.03 19.07 33.81
CA PHE A 394 0.57 18.97 33.79
C PHE A 394 0.08 17.54 34.08
N VAL A 395 0.63 16.53 33.39
CA VAL A 395 0.32 15.11 33.64
C VAL A 395 0.59 14.75 35.11
N ASN A 396 1.76 15.10 35.64
CA ASN A 396 2.12 14.86 37.04
C ASN A 396 1.15 15.51 38.02
N SER A 397 0.67 16.72 37.72
CA SER A 397 -0.35 17.42 38.52
C SER A 397 -1.66 16.62 38.57
N VAL A 398 -2.13 16.11 37.42
CA VAL A 398 -3.37 15.32 37.32
C VAL A 398 -3.25 14.00 38.08
N VAL A 399 -2.19 13.23 37.86
CA VAL A 399 -2.03 11.92 38.52
C VAL A 399 -1.75 12.04 40.02
N SER A 400 -1.04 13.09 40.45
CA SER A 400 -0.83 13.37 41.89
C SER A 400 -2.10 13.83 42.58
N LYS A 401 -2.93 14.64 41.91
CA LYS A 401 -4.26 15.01 42.39
C LYS A 401 -5.13 13.77 42.57
N TYR A 402 -5.13 12.85 41.60
CA TYR A 402 -5.87 11.58 41.72
C TYR A 402 -5.39 10.73 42.90
N GLU A 403 -4.08 10.62 43.12
CA GLU A 403 -3.50 9.83 44.23
C GLU A 403 -3.89 10.37 45.61
N THR A 404 -3.96 11.70 45.75
CA THR A 404 -4.22 12.36 47.04
C THR A 404 -5.69 12.48 47.40
N LEU A 405 -6.60 12.36 46.43
CA LEU A 405 -8.03 12.46 46.65
C LEU A 405 -8.63 11.17 47.26
N PRO A 406 -9.64 11.28 48.13
CA PRO A 406 -10.45 10.15 48.57
C PRO A 406 -11.16 9.44 47.41
N ASP A 407 -11.46 8.15 47.57
CA ASP A 407 -12.03 7.31 46.48
C ASP A 407 -13.35 7.84 45.89
N ASP A 408 -14.15 8.58 46.66
CA ASP A 408 -15.41 9.19 46.22
C ASP A 408 -15.25 10.47 45.38
N GLN A 409 -14.04 11.05 45.36
CA GLN A 409 -13.71 12.28 44.63
C GLN A 409 -12.66 12.05 43.54
N LYS A 410 -12.25 10.80 43.35
CA LYS A 410 -11.34 10.41 42.28
C LYS A 410 -12.04 10.51 40.94
N GLU A 411 -11.38 11.16 39.98
CA GLU A 411 -11.82 11.27 38.60
C GLU A 411 -11.01 10.27 37.75
N PRO A 412 -11.46 9.01 37.59
CA PRO A 412 -10.70 7.96 36.89
C PRO A 412 -10.49 8.28 35.41
N ARG A 413 -11.41 9.04 34.79
CA ARG A 413 -11.28 9.49 33.40
C ARG A 413 -10.14 10.48 33.19
N GLU A 414 -9.97 11.44 34.12
CA GLU A 414 -8.83 12.38 34.07
C GLU A 414 -7.51 11.61 34.22
N LYS A 415 -7.46 10.60 35.09
CA LYS A 415 -6.26 9.76 35.23
C LYS A 415 -5.97 8.96 33.97
N GLU A 416 -6.99 8.35 33.36
CA GLU A 416 -6.84 7.60 32.10
C GLU A 416 -6.30 8.51 30.99
N GLY A 417 -6.87 9.71 30.82
CA GLY A 417 -6.41 10.66 29.80
C GLY A 417 -4.98 11.15 30.05
N ALA A 418 -4.55 11.24 31.31
CA ALA A 418 -3.18 11.60 31.66
C ALA A 418 -2.18 10.49 31.33
N LEU A 419 -2.56 9.22 31.54
CA LEU A 419 -1.79 8.06 31.13
C LEU A 419 -1.71 7.92 29.60
N ARG A 420 -2.82 8.16 28.90
CA ARG A 420 -2.84 8.24 27.44
C ARG A 420 -1.89 9.32 26.92
N MET A 421 -1.95 10.52 27.49
CA MET A 421 -1.12 11.66 27.08
C MET A 421 0.38 11.40 27.26
N ILE A 422 0.81 10.74 28.34
CA ILE A 422 2.22 10.37 28.51
C ILE A 422 2.63 9.20 27.60
N GLY A 423 1.74 8.22 27.38
CA GLY A 423 1.94 7.13 26.43
C GLY A 423 2.19 7.63 25.00
N SER A 424 1.40 8.61 24.55
CA SER A 424 1.59 9.26 23.24
C SER A 424 2.96 9.94 23.07
N LEU A 425 3.62 10.29 24.18
CA LEU A 425 4.92 10.97 24.17
C LEU A 425 6.10 10.02 24.40
N ALA A 426 5.86 8.71 24.46
CA ALA A 426 6.89 7.72 24.79
C ALA A 426 8.14 7.82 23.90
N SER A 427 7.98 7.95 22.58
CA SER A 427 9.08 8.10 21.62
C SER A 427 9.92 9.36 21.85
N VAL A 428 9.31 10.45 22.31
CA VAL A 428 10.02 11.71 22.64
C VAL A 428 10.70 11.62 24.01
N ILE A 429 10.04 10.96 24.97
CA ILE A 429 10.54 10.78 26.35
C ILE A 429 11.73 9.82 26.38
N LEU A 430 11.71 8.76 25.57
CA LEU A 430 12.77 7.76 25.47
C LEU A 430 13.82 8.08 24.40
N GLY A 431 13.72 9.23 23.73
CA GLY A 431 14.67 9.66 22.71
C GLY A 431 16.13 9.70 23.20
N LYS A 432 17.09 9.58 22.28
CA LYS A 432 18.53 9.57 22.58
C LYS A 432 18.92 10.78 23.43
N LYS A 433 19.69 10.55 24.50
CA LYS A 433 20.16 11.57 25.48
C LYS A 433 19.04 12.31 26.23
N SER A 434 17.82 11.76 26.28
CA SER A 434 16.70 12.37 26.98
C SER A 434 16.99 12.57 28.49
N PRO A 435 16.79 13.77 29.06
CA PRO A 435 17.04 14.07 30.47
C PRO A 435 15.97 13.53 31.42
N ILE A 436 14.91 12.92 30.87
CA ILE A 436 13.72 12.46 31.62
C ILE A 436 13.54 10.95 31.57
N ALA A 437 14.30 10.23 30.74
CA ALA A 437 14.18 8.78 30.58
C ALA A 437 14.32 8.02 31.91
N ASP A 438 15.28 8.43 32.76
CA ASP A 438 15.53 7.81 34.07
C ASP A 438 14.37 7.97 35.07
N GLN A 439 13.46 8.93 34.85
CA GLN A 439 12.32 9.19 35.74
C GLN A 439 11.08 8.36 35.39
N VAL A 440 11.06 7.73 34.22
CA VAL A 440 9.90 6.99 33.70
C VAL A 440 9.61 5.76 34.56
N GLU A 441 10.63 5.00 34.95
CA GLU A 441 10.43 3.81 35.79
C GLU A 441 9.76 4.15 37.13
N TYR A 442 10.15 5.27 37.77
CA TYR A 442 9.50 5.74 38.98
C TYR A 442 8.03 6.11 38.75
N PHE A 443 7.73 6.73 37.61
CA PHE A 443 6.36 7.05 37.22
C PHE A 443 5.51 5.78 37.07
N PHE A 444 6.05 4.72 36.45
CA PHE A 444 5.39 3.42 36.33
C PHE A 444 5.05 2.83 37.70
N VAL A 445 6.06 2.73 38.59
CA VAL A 445 5.89 2.16 39.92
C VAL A 445 4.82 2.90 40.74
N ARG A 446 4.78 4.24 40.63
CA ARG A 446 3.88 5.06 41.44
C ARG A 446 2.48 5.20 40.86
N HIS A 447 2.36 5.41 39.56
CA HIS A 447 1.11 5.85 38.94
C HIS A 447 0.46 4.81 38.02
N VAL A 448 1.24 3.89 37.44
CA VAL A 448 0.74 2.85 36.51
C VAL A 448 0.51 1.51 37.22
N PHE A 449 1.46 1.04 38.02
CA PHE A 449 1.39 -0.28 38.70
C PHE A 449 0.13 -0.47 39.55
N PRO A 450 -0.35 0.54 40.31
CA PRO A 450 -1.60 0.39 41.06
C PRO A 450 -2.82 0.15 40.17
N GLU A 451 -2.80 0.63 38.93
CA GLU A 451 -3.97 0.61 38.04
C GLU A 451 -4.22 -0.76 37.40
N PHE A 452 -3.25 -1.68 37.39
CA PHE A 452 -3.52 -3.09 37.02
C PHE A 452 -4.59 -3.74 37.91
N ARG A 453 -4.86 -3.17 39.10
CA ARG A 453 -5.87 -3.65 40.06
C ARG A 453 -6.99 -2.64 40.27
N SER A 454 -7.14 -1.68 39.35
CA SER A 454 -8.18 -0.66 39.42
C SER A 454 -9.57 -1.31 39.37
N PRO A 455 -10.57 -0.80 40.11
CA PRO A 455 -11.95 -1.27 39.98
C PRO A 455 -12.55 -0.93 38.61
N HIS A 456 -11.94 -0.01 37.86
CA HIS A 456 -12.40 0.42 36.54
C HIS A 456 -11.64 -0.33 35.43
N GLY A 457 -12.38 -1.01 34.56
CA GLY A 457 -11.82 -1.75 33.43
C GLY A 457 -10.94 -0.97 32.49
N PHE A 458 -11.44 0.17 32.04
CA PHE A 458 -10.72 1.06 31.13
C PHE A 458 -9.38 1.56 31.70
N LEU A 459 -9.23 1.66 33.03
CA LEU A 459 -7.95 1.98 33.67
C LEU A 459 -7.00 0.78 33.70
N ARG A 460 -7.50 -0.44 33.90
CA ARG A 460 -6.70 -1.67 33.79
C ARG A 460 -6.19 -1.87 32.35
N ALA A 461 -7.06 -1.65 31.37
CA ALA A 461 -6.72 -1.65 29.94
C ALA A 461 -5.65 -0.59 29.64
N ARG A 462 -5.85 0.67 30.08
CA ARG A 462 -4.87 1.75 29.89
C ARG A 462 -3.52 1.47 30.55
N ALA A 463 -3.48 0.76 31.68
CA ALA A 463 -2.20 0.39 32.30
C ALA A 463 -1.39 -0.58 31.42
N CYS A 464 -2.06 -1.49 30.72
CA CYS A 464 -1.44 -2.41 29.75
C CYS A 464 -0.98 -1.64 28.51
N ASP A 465 -1.86 -0.84 27.89
CA ASP A 465 -1.50 0.02 26.74
C ASP A 465 -0.34 0.97 27.08
N THR A 466 -0.32 1.60 28.26
CA THR A 466 0.79 2.50 28.64
C THR A 466 2.10 1.73 28.71
N LEU A 467 2.09 0.47 29.13
CA LEU A 467 3.31 -0.35 29.11
C LEU A 467 3.73 -0.67 27.67
N GLU A 468 2.77 -1.03 26.81
CA GLU A 468 3.00 -1.31 25.40
C GLU A 468 3.64 -0.10 24.69
N LYS A 469 3.13 1.11 24.88
CA LYS A 469 3.73 2.34 24.30
C LYS A 469 5.16 2.63 24.77
N PHE A 470 5.55 2.14 25.94
CA PHE A 470 6.91 2.27 26.48
C PHE A 470 7.75 1.02 26.21
N GLU A 471 7.54 0.36 25.06
CA GLU A 471 8.25 -0.86 24.68
C GLU A 471 9.77 -0.72 24.74
N GLN A 472 10.32 0.46 24.44
CA GLN A 472 11.77 0.71 24.43
C GLN A 472 12.35 0.93 25.84
N LEU A 473 11.53 1.10 26.88
CA LEU A 473 11.96 1.43 28.25
C LEU A 473 12.77 0.31 28.92
N ASN A 474 14.02 0.61 29.27
CA ASN A 474 14.87 -0.32 30.03
C ASN A 474 14.64 -0.16 31.54
N PHE A 475 14.00 -1.16 32.16
CA PHE A 475 13.81 -1.20 33.61
C PHE A 475 15.12 -1.50 34.34
N THR A 476 15.49 -0.64 35.28
CA THR A 476 16.69 -0.78 36.10
C THR A 476 16.53 -1.78 37.24
N ASP A 477 15.33 -1.92 37.82
CA ASP A 477 15.03 -2.93 38.83
C ASP A 477 14.35 -4.17 38.21
N PRO A 478 15.02 -5.34 38.18
CA PRO A 478 14.42 -6.58 37.66
C PRO A 478 13.15 -7.02 38.42
N ASN A 479 12.96 -6.59 39.67
CA ASN A 479 11.73 -6.87 40.40
C ASN A 479 10.53 -6.15 39.80
N ASN A 480 10.72 -4.94 39.27
CA ASN A 480 9.66 -4.18 38.61
C ASN A 480 9.18 -4.92 37.36
N LEU A 481 10.09 -5.48 36.55
CA LEU A 481 9.77 -6.35 35.41
C LEU A 481 8.95 -7.58 35.84
N MET A 482 9.34 -8.26 36.91
CA MET A 482 8.59 -9.44 37.39
C MET A 482 7.21 -9.08 37.95
N VAL A 483 7.06 -7.90 38.55
CA VAL A 483 5.74 -7.38 38.98
C VAL A 483 4.86 -7.08 37.78
N ILE A 484 5.41 -6.43 36.75
CA ILE A 484 4.71 -6.15 35.49
C ILE A 484 4.25 -7.46 34.85
N TYR A 485 5.18 -8.40 34.64
CA TYR A 485 4.88 -9.69 34.02
C TYR A 485 3.76 -10.44 34.75
N ARG A 486 3.80 -10.48 36.08
CA ARG A 486 2.71 -11.10 36.86
C ARG A 486 1.38 -10.38 36.69
N ASN A 487 1.38 -9.04 36.72
CA ASN A 487 0.16 -8.27 36.55
C ASN A 487 -0.43 -8.46 35.14
N ILE A 488 0.41 -8.53 34.10
CA ILE A 488 -0.03 -8.79 32.73
C ILE A 488 -0.67 -10.18 32.61
N LEU A 489 -0.04 -11.21 33.17
CA LEU A 489 -0.63 -12.56 33.19
C LEU A 489 -1.96 -12.62 33.95
N GLU A 490 -2.09 -11.87 35.06
CA GLU A 490 -3.37 -11.71 35.76
C GLU A 490 -4.42 -11.03 34.83
N SER A 491 -4.04 -9.95 34.15
CA SER A 491 -4.89 -9.20 33.21
C SER A 491 -5.31 -9.98 31.96
N MET A 492 -4.50 -10.93 31.47
CA MET A 492 -4.92 -11.85 30.39
C MET A 492 -6.12 -12.73 30.77
N THR A 493 -6.40 -12.87 32.06
CA THR A 493 -7.55 -13.62 32.59
C THR A 493 -8.66 -12.71 33.13
N ASP A 494 -8.60 -11.41 32.85
CA ASP A 494 -9.58 -10.43 33.30
C ASP A 494 -10.99 -10.71 32.73
N PRO A 495 -12.08 -10.45 33.49
CA PRO A 495 -13.44 -10.60 32.98
C PRO A 495 -13.75 -9.69 31.78
N GLU A 496 -13.12 -8.53 31.67
CA GLU A 496 -13.39 -7.56 30.61
C GLU A 496 -12.50 -7.83 29.40
N LEU A 497 -13.12 -8.01 28.24
CA LEU A 497 -12.45 -8.34 27.00
C LEU A 497 -11.37 -7.32 26.59
N PRO A 498 -11.59 -5.99 26.65
CA PRO A 498 -10.56 -5.03 26.27
C PRO A 498 -9.30 -5.12 27.14
N VAL A 499 -9.44 -5.45 28.41
CA VAL A 499 -8.28 -5.64 29.32
C VAL A 499 -7.45 -6.84 28.90
N ARG A 500 -8.09 -7.94 28.49
CA ARG A 500 -7.39 -9.16 28.05
C ARG A 500 -6.61 -8.92 26.75
N VAL A 501 -7.19 -8.18 25.80
CA VAL A 501 -6.55 -7.86 24.53
C VAL A 501 -5.36 -6.92 24.75
N GLU A 502 -5.53 -5.82 25.49
CA GLU A 502 -4.43 -4.91 25.80
C GLU A 502 -3.30 -5.58 26.59
N ALA A 503 -3.64 -6.51 27.49
CA ALA A 503 -2.65 -7.31 28.20
C ALA A 503 -1.86 -8.25 27.27
N ALA A 504 -2.51 -8.81 26.25
CA ALA A 504 -1.86 -9.62 25.23
C ALA A 504 -0.88 -8.79 24.38
N LEU A 505 -1.28 -7.60 23.92
CA LEU A 505 -0.39 -6.69 23.20
C LEU A 505 0.80 -6.25 24.05
N ALA A 506 0.55 -5.93 25.32
CA ALA A 506 1.60 -5.53 26.26
C ALA A 506 2.58 -6.65 26.65
N LEU A 507 2.32 -7.91 26.29
CA LEU A 507 3.30 -9.00 26.46
C LEU A 507 4.45 -8.91 25.45
N GLN A 508 4.19 -8.43 24.24
CA GLN A 508 5.14 -8.42 23.14
C GLN A 508 6.43 -7.66 23.51
N PRO A 509 6.38 -6.42 24.04
CA PRO A 509 7.60 -5.73 24.48
C PRO A 509 8.39 -6.42 25.60
N LEU A 510 7.75 -7.30 26.38
CA LEU A 510 8.41 -7.94 27.53
C LEU A 510 9.35 -9.07 27.12
N ILE A 511 9.18 -9.67 25.93
CA ILE A 511 9.97 -10.84 25.48
C ILE A 511 11.44 -10.50 25.18
N ARG A 512 11.74 -9.20 24.99
CA ARG A 512 13.11 -8.69 24.81
C ARG A 512 13.95 -8.79 26.08
N HIS A 513 13.33 -8.95 27.25
CA HIS A 513 14.02 -9.04 28.53
C HIS A 513 14.30 -10.50 28.91
N ASP A 514 15.58 -10.89 29.00
CA ASP A 514 16.01 -12.27 29.29
C ASP A 514 15.38 -12.88 30.56
N ILE A 515 15.20 -12.07 31.60
CA ILE A 515 14.59 -12.51 32.87
C ILE A 515 13.13 -12.93 32.67
N ILE A 516 12.39 -12.23 31.80
CA ILE A 516 11.02 -12.55 31.46
C ILE A 516 10.97 -13.76 30.54
N ARG A 517 11.82 -13.82 29.51
CA ARG A 517 11.93 -14.97 28.61
C ARG A 517 12.12 -16.28 29.38
N THR A 518 13.08 -16.28 30.31
CA THR A 518 13.35 -17.45 31.17
C THR A 518 12.15 -17.84 32.03
N SER A 519 11.40 -16.86 32.55
CA SER A 519 10.19 -17.09 33.34
C SER A 519 9.03 -17.64 32.48
N MET A 520 8.92 -17.14 31.25
CA MET A 520 7.87 -17.50 30.29
C MET A 520 7.99 -18.91 29.73
N GLN A 521 9.19 -19.48 29.60
CA GLN A 521 9.42 -20.82 29.03
C GLN A 521 8.49 -21.90 29.61
N SER A 522 8.22 -21.85 30.91
CA SER A 522 7.36 -22.84 31.58
C SER A 522 5.85 -22.67 31.32
N ASN A 523 5.43 -21.48 30.90
CA ASN A 523 4.03 -21.10 30.72
C ASN A 523 3.66 -20.80 29.26
N ILE A 524 4.62 -20.85 28.33
CA ILE A 524 4.43 -20.48 26.93
C ILE A 524 3.24 -21.21 26.26
N PRO A 525 2.96 -22.51 26.51
CA PRO A 525 1.82 -23.16 25.85
C PRO A 525 0.48 -22.59 26.33
N GLN A 526 0.39 -22.21 27.61
CA GLN A 526 -0.82 -21.60 28.16
C GLN A 526 -1.02 -20.18 27.63
N ILE A 527 0.07 -19.41 27.46
CA ILE A 527 0.02 -18.05 26.89
C ILE A 527 -0.45 -18.13 25.43
N MET A 528 0.16 -19.01 24.61
CA MET A 528 -0.26 -19.20 23.21
C MET A 528 -1.72 -19.65 23.10
N GLN A 529 -2.18 -20.56 23.96
CA GLN A 529 -3.59 -20.96 23.99
C GLN A 529 -4.53 -19.79 24.28
N GLN A 530 -4.12 -18.87 25.17
CA GLN A 530 -4.91 -17.67 25.48
C GLN A 530 -4.89 -16.66 24.31
N LEU A 531 -3.74 -16.43 23.68
CA LEU A 531 -3.62 -15.57 22.50
C LEU A 531 -4.52 -16.05 21.36
N LEU A 532 -4.46 -17.34 21.03
CA LEU A 532 -5.31 -17.92 19.99
C LEU A 532 -6.80 -17.87 20.36
N LYS A 533 -7.14 -17.98 21.65
CA LYS A 533 -8.53 -17.82 22.09
C LYS A 533 -9.01 -16.38 21.88
N LEU A 534 -8.18 -15.38 22.19
CA LEU A 534 -8.50 -13.97 21.98
C LEU A 534 -8.63 -13.64 20.49
N ALA A 535 -7.72 -14.14 19.65
CA ALA A 535 -7.79 -13.99 18.19
C ALA A 535 -9.05 -14.63 17.58
N ASN A 536 -9.66 -15.61 18.25
CA ASN A 536 -10.94 -16.18 17.83
C ASN A 536 -12.16 -15.44 18.41
N GLU A 537 -11.99 -14.61 19.44
CA GLU A 537 -13.06 -13.86 20.11
C GLU A 537 -13.19 -12.43 19.55
N VAL A 538 -12.09 -11.84 19.06
CA VAL A 538 -12.02 -10.48 18.50
C VAL A 538 -11.12 -10.46 17.27
N ASP A 539 -11.55 -9.72 16.25
CA ASP A 539 -10.84 -9.53 14.98
C ASP A 539 -9.83 -8.37 15.12
N VAL A 540 -8.73 -8.62 15.83
CA VAL A 540 -7.67 -7.62 16.05
C VAL A 540 -6.37 -8.10 15.39
N ASP A 541 -5.99 -7.45 14.29
CA ASP A 541 -4.81 -7.81 13.51
C ASP A 541 -3.51 -7.78 14.33
N ALA A 542 -3.40 -6.84 15.27
CA ALA A 542 -2.23 -6.72 16.15
C ALA A 542 -1.96 -8.00 16.98
N LEU A 543 -2.97 -8.84 17.25
CA LEU A 543 -2.77 -10.12 17.95
C LEU A 543 -2.02 -11.15 17.11
N ALA A 544 -2.11 -11.09 15.77
CA ALA A 544 -1.35 -11.96 14.87
C ALA A 544 0.15 -11.70 15.02
N ASN A 545 0.55 -10.42 14.99
CA ASN A 545 1.94 -10.00 15.16
C ASN A 545 2.53 -10.47 16.51
N VAL A 546 1.74 -10.40 17.59
CA VAL A 546 2.18 -10.92 18.90
C VAL A 546 2.40 -12.43 18.86
N MET A 547 1.55 -13.19 18.16
CA MET A 547 1.72 -14.64 18.05
C MET A 547 2.95 -15.01 17.23
N GLU A 548 3.22 -14.27 16.16
CA GLU A 548 4.40 -14.45 15.31
C GLU A 548 5.71 -14.26 16.09
N ASP A 549 5.87 -13.13 16.77
CA ASP A 549 7.05 -12.83 17.61
C ASP A 549 7.27 -13.92 18.67
N PHE A 550 6.18 -14.45 19.24
CA PHE A 550 6.25 -15.51 20.24
C PHE A 550 6.70 -16.84 19.63
N VAL A 551 6.26 -17.16 18.40
CA VAL A 551 6.69 -18.36 17.67
C VAL A 551 8.18 -18.27 17.33
N GLU A 552 8.65 -17.11 16.89
CA GLU A 552 10.06 -16.87 16.59
C GLU A 552 10.94 -17.03 17.83
N VAL A 553 10.59 -16.35 18.94
CA VAL A 553 11.41 -16.30 20.16
C VAL A 553 11.40 -17.62 20.94
N PHE A 554 10.28 -18.36 20.94
CA PHE A 554 10.09 -19.59 21.74
C PHE A 554 9.95 -20.86 20.89
N SER A 555 10.54 -20.87 19.69
CA SER A 555 10.51 -21.99 18.73
C SER A 555 10.82 -23.36 19.36
N THR A 556 11.82 -23.42 20.26
CA THR A 556 12.25 -24.69 20.88
C THR A 556 11.19 -25.25 21.83
N GLU A 557 10.57 -24.39 22.65
CA GLU A 557 9.52 -24.75 23.59
C GLU A 557 8.17 -25.01 22.92
N LEU A 558 7.94 -24.42 21.74
CA LEU A 558 6.72 -24.58 20.94
C LEU A 558 6.77 -25.79 20.00
N THR A 559 7.96 -26.28 19.64
CA THR A 559 8.13 -27.49 18.79
C THR A 559 7.24 -28.67 19.21
N PRO A 560 7.11 -29.04 20.51
CA PRO A 560 6.23 -30.15 20.93
C PRO A 560 4.74 -29.91 20.69
N PHE A 561 4.34 -28.65 20.49
CA PHE A 561 2.97 -28.20 20.29
C PHE A 561 2.71 -27.69 18.87
N ALA A 562 3.74 -27.60 18.02
CA ALA A 562 3.67 -27.07 16.65
C ALA A 562 2.50 -27.66 15.86
N VAL A 563 2.30 -28.98 15.91
CA VAL A 563 1.18 -29.65 15.26
C VAL A 563 -0.17 -29.12 15.74
N ALA A 564 -0.38 -29.07 17.06
CA ALA A 564 -1.64 -28.61 17.64
C ALA A 564 -1.88 -27.12 17.36
N LEU A 565 -0.80 -26.32 17.33
CA LEU A 565 -0.84 -24.91 16.98
C LEU A 565 -1.25 -24.73 15.51
N SER A 566 -0.61 -25.45 14.58
CA SER A 566 -0.98 -25.42 13.16
C SER A 566 -2.40 -25.93 12.91
N GLU A 567 -2.88 -26.93 13.65
CA GLU A 567 -4.27 -27.37 13.58
C GLU A 567 -5.25 -26.26 14.00
N GLN A 568 -4.92 -25.53 15.06
CA GLN A 568 -5.74 -24.42 15.53
C GLN A 568 -5.72 -23.24 14.55
N LEU A 569 -4.54 -22.86 14.02
CA LEU A 569 -4.40 -21.80 13.02
C LEU A 569 -5.14 -22.17 11.72
N ARG A 570 -5.02 -23.42 11.26
CA ARG A 570 -5.82 -23.98 10.15
C ARG A 570 -7.31 -23.80 10.42
N ASP A 571 -7.82 -24.23 11.57
CA ASP A 571 -9.25 -24.17 11.88
C ASP A 571 -9.76 -22.72 11.94
N THR A 572 -8.96 -21.81 12.49
CA THR A 572 -9.24 -20.36 12.48
C THR A 572 -9.29 -19.83 11.04
N TYR A 573 -8.30 -20.13 10.20
CA TYR A 573 -8.29 -19.73 8.79
C TYR A 573 -9.52 -20.25 8.03
N MET A 574 -9.82 -21.54 8.16
CA MET A 574 -10.94 -22.18 7.48
C MET A 574 -12.29 -21.56 7.88
N ARG A 575 -12.44 -21.13 9.14
CA ARG A 575 -13.63 -20.42 9.61
C ARG A 575 -13.74 -19.04 8.95
N ILE A 576 -12.67 -18.25 8.98
CA ILE A 576 -12.65 -16.89 8.41
C ILE A 576 -12.98 -16.94 6.91
N VAL A 577 -12.31 -17.82 6.17
CA VAL A 577 -12.56 -18.02 4.73
C VAL A 577 -13.97 -18.55 4.47
N GLY A 578 -14.48 -19.46 5.30
CA GLY A 578 -15.86 -19.93 5.21
C GLY A 578 -16.88 -18.78 5.29
N GLU A 579 -16.70 -17.89 6.27
CA GLU A 579 -17.54 -16.70 6.44
C GLU A 579 -17.42 -15.72 5.26
N LEU A 580 -16.20 -15.51 4.73
CA LEU A 580 -15.94 -14.68 3.54
C LEU A 580 -16.68 -15.22 2.30
N LEU A 581 -16.61 -16.53 2.07
CA LEU A 581 -17.27 -17.18 0.94
C LEU A 581 -18.81 -17.14 1.06
N GLU A 582 -19.36 -17.37 2.25
CA GLU A 582 -20.80 -17.24 2.51
C GLU A 582 -21.29 -15.81 2.27
N ARG A 583 -20.52 -14.81 2.70
CA ARG A 583 -20.83 -13.39 2.47
C ARG A 583 -20.84 -13.06 0.97
N ASN A 584 -19.83 -13.52 0.23
CA ASN A 584 -19.76 -13.31 -1.22
C ASN A 584 -20.90 -14.03 -1.96
N ALA A 585 -21.32 -15.21 -1.50
CA ALA A 585 -22.46 -15.92 -2.07
C ALA A 585 -23.81 -15.20 -1.83
N THR A 586 -23.96 -14.48 -0.72
CA THR A 586 -25.20 -13.74 -0.38
C THR A 586 -25.30 -12.38 -1.06
N LYS A 587 -24.20 -11.74 -1.48
CA LYS A 587 -24.22 -10.42 -2.13
C LYS A 587 -24.75 -10.42 -3.58
N GLY A 588 -24.85 -11.58 -4.25
CA GLY A 588 -25.41 -11.68 -5.61
C GLY A 588 -24.49 -11.08 -6.67
N GLY A 589 -24.09 -11.88 -7.67
CA GLY A 589 -23.03 -11.54 -8.63
C GLY A 589 -23.38 -10.48 -9.69
N ASP A 590 -23.70 -9.26 -9.27
CA ASP A 590 -23.92 -8.10 -10.17
C ASP A 590 -22.96 -6.91 -9.88
N GLU A 591 -22.00 -7.06 -8.96
CA GLU A 591 -20.85 -6.15 -8.83
C GLU A 591 -19.58 -6.85 -9.34
N ASP A 592 -19.36 -6.79 -10.66
CA ASP A 592 -18.04 -6.97 -11.29
C ASP A 592 -17.12 -5.76 -10.96
N GLY A 593 -17.04 -5.40 -9.68
CA GLY A 593 -16.10 -4.43 -9.15
C GLY A 593 -14.83 -5.16 -8.75
N TYR A 594 -13.89 -5.30 -9.69
CA TYR A 594 -12.48 -5.44 -9.33
C TYR A 594 -12.14 -4.26 -8.39
N GLY A 595 -11.94 -4.51 -7.09
CA GLY A 595 -11.37 -3.51 -6.19
C GLY A 595 -11.98 -3.29 -4.80
N ASP A 596 -12.85 -4.14 -4.27
CA ASP A 596 -13.35 -4.01 -2.88
C ASP A 596 -12.88 -5.17 -1.97
N PHE A 597 -11.67 -5.70 -2.24
CA PHE A 597 -11.14 -6.95 -1.67
C PHE A 597 -10.23 -6.79 -0.43
N LEU A 598 -10.05 -5.58 0.10
CA LEU A 598 -9.50 -5.41 1.45
C LEU A 598 -10.66 -5.43 2.48
N ASP A 599 -11.31 -6.59 2.62
CA ASP A 599 -12.16 -6.84 3.78
C ASP A 599 -11.25 -7.06 4.99
N ASP A 600 -11.56 -6.49 6.15
CA ASP A 600 -10.76 -6.66 7.38
C ASP A 600 -10.50 -8.15 7.67
N LYS A 601 -11.48 -9.01 7.36
CA LYS A 601 -11.36 -10.47 7.48
C LYS A 601 -10.32 -11.10 6.54
N SER A 602 -10.09 -10.54 5.35
CA SER A 602 -9.02 -10.99 4.45
C SER A 602 -7.65 -10.65 5.05
N ILE A 603 -7.52 -9.49 5.71
CA ILE A 603 -6.28 -9.08 6.40
C ILE A 603 -6.02 -10.01 7.59
N THR A 604 -7.03 -10.31 8.41
CA THR A 604 -6.86 -11.27 9.49
C THR A 604 -6.52 -12.68 8.98
N ALA A 605 -7.12 -13.11 7.85
CA ALA A 605 -6.75 -14.36 7.21
C ALA A 605 -5.29 -14.38 6.73
N LEU A 606 -4.78 -13.26 6.21
CA LEU A 606 -3.38 -13.06 5.82
C LEU A 606 -2.45 -13.25 7.02
N GLY A 607 -2.71 -12.55 8.14
CA GLY A 607 -1.88 -12.66 9.35
C GLY A 607 -1.84 -14.08 9.95
N VAL A 608 -2.93 -14.85 9.81
CA VAL A 608 -2.94 -16.28 10.19
C VAL A 608 -2.02 -17.11 9.30
N LEU A 609 -1.95 -16.83 7.99
CA LEU A 609 -1.04 -17.53 7.06
C LEU A 609 0.42 -17.17 7.35
N GLN A 610 0.73 -15.90 7.61
CA GLN A 610 2.08 -15.45 8.00
C GLN A 610 2.56 -16.16 9.26
N THR A 611 1.71 -16.25 10.28
CA THR A 611 2.02 -17.00 11.52
C THR A 611 2.31 -18.48 11.22
N ILE A 612 1.61 -19.09 10.25
CA ILE A 612 1.87 -20.47 9.80
C ILE A 612 3.24 -20.55 9.10
N GLY A 613 3.56 -19.60 8.21
CA GLY A 613 4.85 -19.50 7.52
C GLY A 613 6.03 -19.43 8.51
N THR A 614 5.98 -18.50 9.46
CA THR A 614 7.00 -18.34 10.51
C THR A 614 7.14 -19.60 11.37
N LEU A 615 6.02 -20.28 11.69
CA LEU A 615 6.06 -21.56 12.38
C LEU A 615 6.76 -22.66 11.56
N ILE A 616 6.59 -22.71 10.24
CA ILE A 616 7.29 -23.68 9.38
C ILE A 616 8.80 -23.42 9.37
N LEU A 617 9.21 -22.16 9.19
CA LEU A 617 10.62 -21.77 9.13
C LEU A 617 11.36 -22.09 10.45
N THR A 618 10.72 -21.86 11.59
CA THR A 618 11.30 -22.21 12.91
C THR A 618 11.48 -23.71 13.13
N LEU A 619 10.79 -24.56 12.35
CA LEU A 619 10.81 -26.02 12.47
C LEU A 619 11.71 -26.71 11.43
N GLU A 620 12.54 -25.96 10.69
CA GLU A 620 13.47 -26.50 9.66
C GLU A 620 14.34 -27.66 10.20
N SER A 621 14.74 -27.58 11.47
CA SER A 621 15.56 -28.61 12.13
C SER A 621 14.81 -29.92 12.49
N THR A 622 13.50 -30.01 12.23
CA THR A 622 12.63 -31.14 12.63
C THR A 622 11.77 -31.71 11.48
N PRO A 623 12.37 -32.49 10.55
CA PRO A 623 11.70 -32.95 9.32
C PRO A 623 10.43 -33.80 9.55
N ASP A 624 10.40 -34.61 10.61
CA ASP A 624 9.26 -35.47 10.92
C ASP A 624 8.00 -34.67 11.31
N VAL A 625 8.19 -33.50 11.94
CA VAL A 625 7.09 -32.60 12.31
C VAL A 625 6.57 -31.88 11.08
N LEU A 626 7.48 -31.40 10.22
CA LEU A 626 7.13 -30.72 8.96
C LEU A 626 6.21 -31.56 8.08
N LEU A 627 6.53 -32.85 7.87
CA LEU A 627 5.66 -33.76 7.08
C LEU A 627 4.24 -33.87 7.64
N HIS A 628 4.08 -33.78 8.95
CA HIS A 628 2.76 -33.77 9.57
C HIS A 628 2.04 -32.42 9.35
N LEU A 629 2.78 -31.31 9.45
CA LEU A 629 2.25 -29.97 9.18
C LEU A 629 1.74 -29.83 7.74
N GLU A 630 2.45 -30.36 6.75
CA GLU A 630 1.99 -30.36 5.36
C GLU A 630 0.59 -30.98 5.22
N THR A 631 0.34 -32.08 5.95
CA THR A 631 -0.97 -32.75 5.93
C THR A 631 -2.04 -31.92 6.63
N VAL A 632 -1.67 -31.20 7.70
CA VAL A 632 -2.56 -30.28 8.41
C VAL A 632 -2.91 -29.07 7.54
N LEU A 633 -1.97 -28.56 6.75
CA LEU A 633 -2.11 -27.31 5.97
C LEU A 633 -2.68 -27.53 4.56
N MET A 634 -2.70 -28.76 4.04
CA MET A 634 -3.29 -29.05 2.73
C MET A 634 -4.74 -28.51 2.55
N PRO A 635 -5.65 -28.55 3.55
CA PRO A 635 -6.97 -27.94 3.44
C PRO A 635 -6.94 -26.42 3.25
N VAL A 636 -5.97 -25.73 3.87
CA VAL A 636 -5.76 -24.27 3.72
C VAL A 636 -5.35 -23.99 2.28
N ILE A 637 -4.31 -24.67 1.78
CA ILE A 637 -3.87 -24.55 0.38
C ILE A 637 -5.04 -24.82 -0.59
N SER A 638 -5.82 -25.88 -0.33
CA SER A 638 -6.92 -26.29 -1.21
C SER A 638 -8.03 -25.25 -1.27
N ILE A 639 -8.52 -24.76 -0.12
CA ILE A 639 -9.66 -23.83 -0.11
C ILE A 639 -9.30 -22.50 -0.78
N THR A 640 -8.08 -22.00 -0.58
CA THR A 640 -7.62 -20.72 -1.12
C THR A 640 -7.51 -20.76 -2.64
N LEU A 641 -6.83 -21.79 -3.15
CA LEU A 641 -6.60 -21.96 -4.58
C LEU A 641 -7.89 -22.35 -5.33
N GLU A 642 -8.74 -23.22 -4.76
CA GLU A 642 -9.96 -23.65 -5.43
C GLU A 642 -11.05 -22.56 -5.51
N ASN A 643 -11.10 -21.66 -4.52
CA ASN A 643 -12.05 -20.55 -4.49
C ASN A 643 -11.50 -19.25 -5.10
N LYS A 644 -10.28 -19.28 -5.66
CA LYS A 644 -9.63 -18.14 -6.31
C LYS A 644 -9.50 -16.91 -5.41
N LEU A 645 -9.03 -17.12 -4.18
CA LEU A 645 -8.78 -16.04 -3.23
C LEU A 645 -7.44 -15.36 -3.54
N TYR A 646 -7.43 -14.56 -4.60
CA TYR A 646 -6.22 -13.96 -5.18
C TYR A 646 -5.37 -13.18 -4.17
N ASP A 647 -5.99 -12.45 -3.24
CA ASP A 647 -5.29 -11.63 -2.25
C ASP A 647 -4.45 -12.46 -1.25
N LEU A 648 -4.70 -13.77 -1.17
CA LEU A 648 -4.04 -14.70 -0.25
C LEU A 648 -3.06 -15.64 -0.97
N TYR A 649 -2.81 -15.43 -2.27
CA TYR A 649 -1.97 -16.32 -3.07
C TYR A 649 -0.51 -16.26 -2.66
N ASN A 650 0.05 -15.07 -2.45
CA ASN A 650 1.44 -14.89 -2.04
C ASN A 650 1.78 -15.76 -0.81
N GLU A 651 1.00 -15.63 0.26
CA GLU A 651 1.20 -16.37 1.51
C GLU A 651 1.04 -17.89 1.35
N VAL A 652 0.08 -18.34 0.52
CA VAL A 652 -0.10 -19.78 0.27
C VAL A 652 1.06 -20.36 -0.53
N PHE A 653 1.58 -19.63 -1.52
CA PHE A 653 2.76 -20.08 -2.25
C PHE A 653 4.02 -20.02 -1.39
N GLU A 654 4.15 -19.02 -0.52
CA GLU A 654 5.24 -18.92 0.47
C GLU A 654 5.19 -20.07 1.50
N ILE A 655 4.01 -20.51 1.94
CA ILE A 655 3.86 -21.71 2.79
C ILE A 655 4.34 -22.96 2.07
N ILE A 656 3.99 -23.12 0.79
CA ILE A 656 4.42 -24.28 -0.02
C ILE A 656 5.94 -24.23 -0.24
N ASP A 657 6.46 -23.06 -0.58
CA ASP A 657 7.88 -22.80 -0.72
C ASP A 657 8.63 -23.14 0.57
N SER A 658 8.23 -22.56 1.69
CA SER A 658 8.81 -22.80 3.02
C SER A 658 8.80 -24.28 3.42
N CYS A 659 7.69 -25.00 3.18
CA CYS A 659 7.63 -26.44 3.48
C CYS A 659 8.62 -27.25 2.63
N THR A 660 8.67 -26.96 1.33
CA THR A 660 9.52 -27.69 0.37
C THR A 660 11.00 -27.34 0.52
N PHE A 661 11.31 -26.08 0.85
CA PHE A 661 12.65 -25.59 1.14
C PHE A 661 13.19 -26.17 2.45
N ALA A 662 12.42 -26.09 3.54
CA ALA A 662 12.85 -26.56 4.85
C ALA A 662 13.10 -28.08 4.88
N SER A 663 12.28 -28.85 4.16
CA SER A 663 12.43 -30.31 4.06
C SER A 663 13.47 -30.75 3.03
N LYS A 664 13.87 -29.88 2.09
CA LYS A 664 14.76 -30.16 0.94
C LYS A 664 14.37 -31.43 0.17
N SER A 665 13.07 -31.76 0.18
CA SER A 665 12.49 -32.94 -0.47
C SER A 665 11.01 -32.71 -0.71
N ILE A 666 10.45 -33.33 -1.75
CA ILE A 666 9.03 -33.13 -2.08
C ILE A 666 8.20 -34.33 -1.62
N SER A 667 7.31 -34.11 -0.66
CA SER A 667 6.42 -35.14 -0.13
C SER A 667 5.25 -35.46 -1.09
N PRO A 668 4.56 -36.61 -0.89
CA PRO A 668 3.34 -36.92 -1.63
C PRO A 668 2.20 -35.91 -1.43
N THR A 669 2.19 -35.19 -0.31
CA THR A 669 1.21 -34.13 -0.04
C THR A 669 1.54 -32.89 -0.87
N MET A 670 2.81 -32.49 -0.92
CA MET A 670 3.21 -31.33 -1.73
C MET A 670 3.08 -31.58 -3.24
N TRP A 671 3.21 -32.82 -3.72
CA TRP A 671 2.82 -33.13 -5.10
C TRP A 671 1.33 -32.92 -5.40
N GLN A 672 0.44 -33.03 -4.41
CA GLN A 672 -0.97 -32.65 -4.58
C GLN A 672 -1.12 -31.13 -4.64
N ALA A 673 -0.34 -30.39 -3.84
CA ALA A 673 -0.29 -28.93 -3.94
C ALA A 673 0.20 -28.49 -5.33
N PHE A 674 1.22 -29.14 -5.89
CA PHE A 674 1.67 -28.88 -7.27
C PHE A 674 0.55 -29.02 -8.31
N GLU A 675 -0.29 -30.06 -8.19
CA GLU A 675 -1.45 -30.24 -9.08
C GLU A 675 -2.45 -29.08 -8.96
N LEU A 676 -2.64 -28.54 -7.75
CA LEU A 676 -3.47 -27.35 -7.52
C LEU A 676 -2.82 -26.08 -8.09
N ILE A 677 -1.51 -25.86 -7.90
CA ILE A 677 -0.78 -24.71 -8.48
C ILE A 677 -1.01 -24.68 -9.99
N HIS A 678 -0.76 -25.81 -10.68
CA HIS A 678 -0.96 -25.89 -12.13
C HIS A 678 -2.42 -25.69 -12.54
N LYS A 679 -3.38 -26.25 -11.79
CA LYS A 679 -4.82 -26.05 -12.06
C LYS A 679 -5.22 -24.58 -11.89
N THR A 680 -4.70 -23.90 -10.88
CA THR A 680 -4.98 -22.49 -10.58
C THR A 680 -4.39 -21.59 -11.66
N PHE A 681 -3.13 -21.82 -12.05
CA PHE A 681 -2.49 -21.12 -13.16
C PHE A 681 -3.36 -21.21 -14.43
N LYS A 682 -3.77 -22.42 -14.84
CA LYS A 682 -4.64 -22.65 -16.01
C LYS A 682 -6.06 -22.10 -15.87
N ALA A 683 -6.44 -21.59 -14.70
CA ALA A 683 -7.77 -21.05 -14.41
C ALA A 683 -7.82 -19.51 -14.43
N GLY A 684 -6.80 -18.84 -14.99
CA GLY A 684 -6.74 -17.39 -15.11
C GLY A 684 -5.89 -16.71 -14.02
N ALA A 685 -4.85 -17.39 -13.52
CA ALA A 685 -3.92 -16.86 -12.52
C ALA A 685 -2.49 -16.74 -13.06
N GLU A 686 -2.36 -16.54 -14.38
CA GLU A 686 -1.07 -16.47 -15.07
C GLU A 686 -0.20 -15.29 -14.59
N LEU A 687 -0.83 -14.20 -14.17
CA LEU A 687 -0.19 -12.99 -13.62
C LEU A 687 0.37 -13.17 -12.19
N TYR A 688 0.13 -14.31 -11.55
CA TYR A 688 0.66 -14.63 -10.22
C TYR A 688 1.83 -15.62 -10.31
N LEU A 689 2.47 -15.73 -11.48
CA LEU A 689 3.59 -16.65 -11.66
C LEU A 689 4.80 -16.25 -10.81
N GLU A 690 5.00 -14.95 -10.58
CA GLU A 690 6.07 -14.45 -9.70
C GLU A 690 5.96 -15.07 -8.30
N ASP A 691 4.78 -15.02 -7.70
CA ASP A 691 4.51 -15.64 -6.38
C ASP A 691 4.65 -17.16 -6.41
N MET A 692 4.29 -17.82 -7.52
CA MET A 692 4.41 -19.28 -7.66
C MET A 692 5.86 -19.75 -7.85
N LEU A 693 6.74 -18.89 -8.36
CA LEU A 693 8.06 -19.25 -8.87
C LEU A 693 8.96 -19.91 -7.80
N PRO A 694 9.09 -19.41 -6.56
CA PRO A 694 9.92 -20.04 -5.53
C PRO A 694 9.50 -21.49 -5.24
N ALA A 695 8.20 -21.70 -5.03
CA ALA A 695 7.65 -23.04 -4.82
C ALA A 695 7.90 -23.96 -6.04
N LEU A 696 7.67 -23.46 -7.26
CA LEU A 696 7.93 -24.22 -8.49
C LEU A 696 9.42 -24.57 -8.66
N ASP A 697 10.33 -23.67 -8.29
CA ASP A 697 11.77 -23.94 -8.30
C ASP A 697 12.11 -25.11 -7.37
N ASN A 698 11.58 -25.11 -6.14
CA ASN A 698 11.77 -26.22 -5.20
C ASN A 698 11.23 -27.55 -5.74
N PHE A 699 10.05 -27.55 -6.39
CA PHE A 699 9.52 -28.76 -7.04
C PHE A 699 10.45 -29.30 -8.13
N VAL A 700 11.13 -28.42 -8.88
CA VAL A 700 12.08 -28.82 -9.91
C VAL A 700 13.41 -29.27 -9.31
N THR A 701 13.94 -28.52 -8.36
CA THR A 701 15.26 -28.73 -7.75
C THR A 701 15.25 -29.98 -6.85
N TYR A 702 14.31 -30.08 -5.90
CA TYR A 702 14.22 -31.21 -4.96
C TYR A 702 13.37 -32.38 -5.48
N GLY A 703 12.52 -32.14 -6.48
CA GLY A 703 11.62 -33.14 -7.07
C GLY A 703 12.05 -33.67 -8.45
N SER A 704 13.26 -33.36 -8.89
CA SER A 704 13.79 -33.68 -10.23
C SER A 704 13.60 -35.15 -10.65
N ASP A 705 13.91 -36.11 -9.77
CA ASP A 705 13.73 -37.54 -10.03
C ASP A 705 12.27 -37.93 -10.33
N MET A 706 11.32 -37.29 -9.65
CA MET A 706 9.89 -37.55 -9.83
C MET A 706 9.37 -36.91 -11.12
N LEU A 707 9.83 -35.70 -11.46
CA LEU A 707 9.52 -35.04 -12.74
C LEU A 707 10.05 -35.85 -13.93
N ALA A 708 11.26 -36.40 -13.83
CA ALA A 708 11.84 -37.26 -14.86
C ALA A 708 11.04 -38.55 -15.08
N GLN A 709 10.44 -39.10 -14.02
CA GLN A 709 9.65 -40.34 -14.07
C GLN A 709 8.18 -40.11 -14.43
N ASN A 710 7.66 -38.90 -14.27
CA ASN A 710 6.26 -38.56 -14.52
C ASN A 710 6.11 -37.49 -15.61
N PRO A 711 5.92 -37.89 -16.88
CA PRO A 711 5.78 -36.97 -18.00
C PRO A 711 4.63 -35.97 -17.86
N ALA A 712 3.59 -36.29 -17.08
CA ALA A 712 2.45 -35.38 -16.89
C ALA A 712 2.84 -34.15 -16.07
N TYR A 713 3.62 -34.32 -15.00
CA TYR A 713 4.11 -33.20 -14.19
C TYR A 713 5.12 -32.36 -14.95
N LEU A 714 6.03 -33.01 -15.67
CA LEU A 714 6.99 -32.31 -16.52
C LEU A 714 6.29 -31.47 -17.61
N SER A 715 5.28 -32.06 -18.28
CA SER A 715 4.50 -31.34 -19.29
C SER A 715 3.67 -30.20 -18.70
N ALA A 716 3.29 -30.27 -17.42
CA ALA A 716 2.57 -29.20 -16.74
C ALA A 716 3.47 -27.97 -16.53
N VAL A 717 4.67 -28.14 -15.96
CA VAL A 717 5.62 -27.03 -15.74
C VAL A 717 6.06 -26.41 -17.06
N VAL A 718 6.40 -27.23 -18.06
CA VAL A 718 6.75 -26.72 -19.40
C VAL A 718 5.57 -25.98 -20.05
N GLY A 719 4.35 -26.47 -19.84
CA GLY A 719 3.14 -25.83 -20.34
C GLY A 719 2.88 -24.46 -19.72
N MET A 720 3.29 -24.22 -18.46
CA MET A 720 3.18 -22.90 -17.83
C MET A 720 4.12 -21.89 -18.51
N VAL A 721 5.36 -22.29 -18.81
CA VAL A 721 6.31 -21.46 -19.59
C VAL A 721 5.73 -21.15 -20.98
N GLU A 722 5.16 -22.15 -21.66
CA GLU A 722 4.58 -21.97 -22.99
C GLU A 722 3.38 -21.01 -23.00
N ASP A 723 2.53 -21.06 -21.99
CA ASP A 723 1.35 -20.19 -21.88
C ASP A 723 1.74 -18.72 -21.66
N ILE A 724 2.67 -18.42 -20.74
CA ILE A 724 3.14 -17.05 -20.44
C ILE A 724 3.67 -16.34 -21.70
N PHE A 725 4.39 -17.07 -22.55
CA PHE A 725 4.93 -16.51 -23.79
C PHE A 725 3.89 -16.34 -24.90
N ARG A 726 2.75 -17.03 -24.82
CA ARG A 726 1.69 -17.00 -25.83
C ARG A 726 0.52 -16.11 -25.47
N ASP A 727 0.41 -15.70 -24.21
CA ASP A 727 -0.60 -14.77 -23.78
C ASP A 727 -0.18 -13.32 -24.10
N ASP A 728 -1.03 -12.64 -24.86
CA ASP A 728 -0.84 -11.24 -25.25
C ASP A 728 -1.09 -10.28 -24.06
N ASN A 729 -1.75 -10.74 -22.99
CA ASN A 729 -2.07 -9.93 -21.81
C ASN A 729 -0.98 -9.95 -20.74
N VAL A 730 0.05 -10.78 -20.92
CA VAL A 730 1.11 -11.01 -19.93
C VAL A 730 2.31 -10.08 -20.19
N GLY A 731 2.81 -9.44 -19.13
CA GLY A 731 3.83 -8.39 -19.21
C GLY A 731 5.28 -8.89 -19.33
N GLY A 732 6.23 -7.97 -19.32
CA GLY A 732 7.67 -8.29 -19.36
C GLY A 732 8.13 -9.05 -18.10
N VAL A 733 7.63 -8.67 -16.92
CA VAL A 733 8.00 -9.26 -15.62
C VAL A 733 7.58 -10.73 -15.52
N ASP A 734 6.34 -11.05 -15.88
CA ASP A 734 5.85 -12.43 -15.90
C ASP A 734 6.63 -13.32 -16.88
N ARG A 735 7.00 -12.77 -18.04
CA ARG A 735 7.83 -13.47 -19.04
C ARG A 735 9.25 -13.70 -18.52
N ILE A 736 9.80 -12.81 -17.71
CA ILE A 736 11.05 -13.05 -16.96
C ILE A 736 10.90 -14.25 -16.03
N CYS A 737 9.78 -14.35 -15.29
CA CYS A 737 9.50 -15.51 -14.44
C CYS A 737 9.43 -16.81 -15.25
N GLY A 738 8.80 -16.77 -16.44
CA GLY A 738 8.82 -17.87 -17.40
C GLY A 738 10.23 -18.28 -17.85
N CYS A 739 11.11 -17.31 -18.13
CA CYS A 739 12.52 -17.57 -18.44
C CYS A 739 13.25 -18.26 -17.28
N LYS A 740 13.09 -17.75 -16.05
CA LYS A 740 13.71 -18.31 -14.84
C LYS A 740 13.26 -19.76 -14.60
N LEU A 741 11.96 -20.04 -14.73
CA LEU A 741 11.42 -21.40 -14.58
C LEU A 741 11.97 -22.37 -15.65
N ALA A 742 12.10 -21.92 -16.90
CA ALA A 742 12.70 -22.71 -17.96
C ALA A 742 14.19 -22.98 -17.72
N GLU A 743 14.91 -21.99 -17.18
CA GLU A 743 16.29 -22.12 -16.76
C GLU A 743 16.45 -23.18 -15.66
N THR A 744 15.63 -23.14 -14.60
CA THR A 744 15.66 -24.14 -13.52
C THR A 744 15.44 -25.56 -14.06
N LEU A 745 14.50 -25.73 -15.00
CA LEU A 745 14.26 -27.02 -15.67
C LEU A 745 15.51 -27.50 -16.42
N MET A 746 16.18 -26.63 -17.18
CA MET A 746 17.38 -26.98 -17.95
C MET A 746 18.58 -27.30 -17.04
N LEU A 747 18.75 -26.59 -15.93
CA LEU A 747 19.86 -26.83 -15.00
C LEU A 747 19.69 -28.14 -14.24
N ASN A 748 18.48 -28.47 -13.79
CA ASN A 748 18.22 -29.64 -12.94
C ASN A 748 17.89 -30.94 -13.72
N LEU A 749 17.23 -30.86 -14.89
CA LEU A 749 16.73 -32.04 -15.63
C LEU A 749 17.56 -32.37 -16.88
N ARG A 750 18.88 -32.32 -16.77
CA ARG A 750 19.81 -32.66 -17.86
C ARG A 750 19.59 -34.07 -18.40
N GLY A 751 19.45 -34.19 -19.73
CA GLY A 751 19.17 -35.43 -20.46
C GLY A 751 17.74 -35.97 -20.38
N HIS A 752 16.81 -35.26 -19.72
CA HIS A 752 15.42 -35.70 -19.52
C HIS A 752 14.39 -34.80 -20.22
N ILE A 753 14.80 -33.63 -20.71
CA ILE A 753 13.91 -32.62 -21.32
C ILE A 753 14.31 -32.27 -22.76
N ASP A 754 15.12 -33.11 -23.43
CA ASP A 754 15.63 -32.87 -24.80
C ASP A 754 14.51 -32.51 -25.81
N GLN A 755 13.30 -33.06 -25.63
CA GLN A 755 12.15 -32.80 -26.50
C GLN A 755 11.59 -31.37 -26.40
N TYR A 756 11.86 -30.67 -25.29
CA TYR A 756 11.38 -29.31 -25.03
C TYR A 756 12.43 -28.24 -25.32
N ILE A 757 13.69 -28.62 -25.52
CA ILE A 757 14.77 -27.67 -25.85
C ILE A 757 14.48 -26.84 -27.11
N PRO A 758 13.94 -27.37 -28.22
CA PRO A 758 13.56 -26.54 -29.36
C PRO A 758 12.53 -25.46 -29.01
N LEU A 759 11.57 -25.77 -28.14
CA LEU A 759 10.56 -24.82 -27.68
C LEU A 759 11.20 -23.70 -26.85
N PHE A 760 12.09 -24.04 -25.92
CA PHE A 760 12.82 -23.07 -25.09
C PHE A 760 13.79 -22.17 -25.86
N VAL A 761 14.10 -22.50 -27.10
CA VAL A 761 14.83 -21.60 -28.00
C VAL A 761 13.88 -20.80 -28.89
N GLU A 762 12.81 -21.41 -29.38
CA GLU A 762 11.81 -20.75 -30.23
C GLU A 762 11.13 -19.57 -29.54
N LEU A 763 10.68 -19.75 -28.29
CA LEU A 763 9.95 -18.75 -27.52
C LEU A 763 10.74 -17.44 -27.31
N PRO A 764 11.98 -17.45 -26.75
CA PRO A 764 12.72 -16.21 -26.58
C PRO A 764 13.17 -15.61 -27.91
N MET A 765 13.52 -16.45 -28.90
CA MET A 765 13.97 -15.95 -30.21
C MET A 765 12.86 -15.27 -31.00
N SER A 766 11.60 -15.70 -30.89
CA SER A 766 10.48 -15.00 -31.55
C SER A 766 10.33 -13.58 -31.02
N VAL A 767 10.46 -13.39 -29.70
CA VAL A 767 10.37 -12.07 -29.05
C VAL A 767 11.58 -11.20 -29.40
N ILE A 768 12.79 -11.74 -29.34
CA ILE A 768 14.03 -11.02 -29.68
C ILE A 768 14.00 -10.55 -31.14
N ASN A 769 13.60 -11.42 -32.08
CA ASN A 769 13.56 -11.11 -33.51
C ASN A 769 12.44 -10.13 -33.88
N ALA A 770 11.37 -10.06 -33.09
CA ALA A 770 10.27 -9.12 -33.28
C ALA A 770 10.56 -7.73 -32.69
N GLU A 771 11.69 -7.55 -31.99
CA GLU A 771 12.03 -6.33 -31.23
C GLU A 771 10.96 -5.93 -30.18
N GLU A 772 10.19 -6.90 -29.70
CA GLU A 772 9.09 -6.69 -28.75
C GLU A 772 9.57 -6.50 -27.31
N ALA A 773 10.78 -6.98 -26.98
CA ALA A 773 11.39 -6.76 -25.68
C ALA A 773 11.95 -5.33 -25.61
N ARG A 774 11.25 -4.40 -24.95
CA ARG A 774 11.71 -3.01 -24.76
C ARG A 774 12.72 -2.89 -23.61
N THR A 775 12.44 -3.55 -22.49
CA THR A 775 13.25 -3.54 -21.27
C THR A 775 14.54 -4.35 -21.42
N LYS A 776 15.67 -3.79 -20.95
CA LYS A 776 16.99 -4.43 -21.00
C LYS A 776 17.06 -5.70 -20.16
N SER A 777 16.51 -5.68 -18.94
CA SER A 777 16.44 -6.85 -18.06
C SER A 777 15.69 -8.02 -18.71
N TYR A 778 14.57 -7.75 -19.38
CA TYR A 778 13.81 -8.77 -20.09
C TYR A 778 14.62 -9.38 -21.25
N ARG A 779 15.33 -8.56 -22.04
CA ARG A 779 16.23 -9.05 -23.10
C ARG A 779 17.33 -9.97 -22.58
N ILE A 780 17.87 -9.66 -21.39
CA ILE A 780 18.92 -10.48 -20.76
C ILE A 780 18.37 -11.86 -20.42
N HIS A 781 17.24 -11.96 -19.72
CA HIS A 781 16.66 -13.25 -19.32
C HIS A 781 16.21 -14.10 -20.53
N LEU A 782 15.70 -13.46 -21.60
CA LEU A 782 15.43 -14.16 -22.87
C LEU A 782 16.70 -14.78 -23.46
N MET A 783 17.82 -14.05 -23.38
CA MET A 783 19.11 -14.54 -23.86
C MET A 783 19.68 -15.63 -22.95
N GLU A 784 19.53 -15.50 -21.63
CA GLU A 784 19.92 -16.54 -20.66
C GLU A 784 19.23 -17.86 -20.94
N MET A 785 17.93 -17.84 -21.25
CA MET A 785 17.18 -19.03 -21.64
C MET A 785 17.80 -19.72 -22.88
N VAL A 786 18.21 -18.95 -23.89
CA VAL A 786 18.89 -19.48 -25.09
C VAL A 786 20.30 -20.00 -24.76
N ILE A 787 21.07 -19.27 -23.95
CA ILE A 787 22.43 -19.66 -23.54
C ILE A 787 22.38 -20.95 -22.71
N ASN A 788 21.41 -21.08 -21.81
CA ASN A 788 21.21 -22.27 -21.01
C ASN A 788 20.82 -23.47 -21.89
N ALA A 789 20.00 -23.27 -22.93
CA ALA A 789 19.72 -24.31 -23.92
C ALA A 789 20.99 -24.76 -24.68
N ILE A 790 21.93 -23.85 -24.96
CA ILE A 790 23.25 -24.18 -25.52
C ILE A 790 24.10 -24.95 -24.51
N TYR A 791 24.11 -24.52 -23.26
CA TYR A 791 24.83 -25.21 -22.18
C TYR A 791 24.27 -26.63 -21.95
N TYR A 792 22.95 -26.79 -22.05
CA TYR A 792 22.22 -28.06 -21.94
C TYR A 792 22.60 -29.04 -23.05
N ASN A 793 22.38 -28.65 -24.31
CA ASN A 793 22.70 -29.48 -25.46
C ASN A 793 23.05 -28.61 -26.68
N PRO A 794 24.35 -28.37 -26.93
CA PRO A 794 24.76 -27.47 -28.00
C PRO A 794 24.35 -27.98 -29.38
N VAL A 795 24.24 -29.30 -29.60
CA VAL A 795 23.86 -29.86 -30.92
C VAL A 795 22.44 -29.47 -31.33
N LEU A 796 21.52 -29.38 -30.38
CA LEU A 796 20.11 -29.06 -30.63
C LEU A 796 19.87 -27.56 -30.87
N THR A 797 20.82 -26.69 -30.54
CA THR A 797 20.63 -25.23 -30.46
C THR A 797 21.49 -24.42 -31.44
N LEU A 798 22.33 -25.09 -32.24
CA LEU A 798 23.32 -24.50 -33.17
C LEU A 798 22.79 -23.50 -34.22
N GLN A 799 21.49 -23.47 -34.51
CA GLN A 799 20.93 -22.56 -35.52
C GLN A 799 20.81 -21.10 -35.04
N PHE A 800 20.95 -20.84 -33.73
CA PHE A 800 20.65 -19.54 -33.11
C PHE A 800 21.88 -18.81 -32.53
N PHE A 801 23.08 -19.24 -32.94
CA PHE A 801 24.39 -18.85 -32.39
C PHE A 801 24.81 -17.37 -32.62
N SER A 802 24.20 -16.65 -33.57
CA SER A 802 24.69 -15.33 -34.02
C SER A 802 24.23 -14.14 -33.16
N THR A 803 23.08 -14.22 -32.50
CA THR A 803 22.45 -13.08 -31.77
C THR A 803 23.01 -12.88 -30.35
N TRP A 804 23.68 -13.90 -29.80
CA TRP A 804 24.26 -13.87 -28.46
C TRP A 804 25.54 -13.02 -28.38
N PHE A 805 26.47 -13.16 -29.32
CA PHE A 805 27.77 -12.47 -29.27
C PHE A 805 27.69 -10.95 -29.43
N SER A 806 26.63 -10.41 -30.04
CA SER A 806 26.40 -8.97 -30.15
C SER A 806 25.97 -8.32 -28.82
N ASN A 807 25.51 -9.13 -27.86
CA ASN A 807 24.98 -8.67 -26.57
C ASN A 807 25.84 -9.12 -25.38
N ILE A 808 27.04 -9.66 -25.63
CA ILE A 808 27.88 -10.25 -24.56
C ILE A 808 28.34 -9.23 -23.52
N ASP A 809 28.50 -7.97 -23.93
CA ASP A 809 28.93 -6.86 -23.06
C ASP A 809 27.81 -6.37 -22.12
N ASN A 810 26.56 -6.80 -22.34
CA ASN A 810 25.42 -6.47 -21.48
C ASN A 810 25.30 -7.39 -20.25
N PHE A 811 26.03 -8.52 -20.20
CA PHE A 811 25.99 -9.48 -19.09
C PHE A 811 26.93 -9.07 -17.95
N ARG A 812 26.37 -8.43 -16.92
CA ARG A 812 27.13 -7.90 -15.79
C ARG A 812 27.17 -8.84 -14.58
N ARG A 813 26.11 -9.63 -14.32
CA ARG A 813 25.98 -10.47 -13.12
C ARG A 813 26.94 -11.66 -13.13
N VAL A 814 27.33 -12.14 -11.95
CA VAL A 814 28.14 -13.37 -11.81
C VAL A 814 27.43 -14.58 -12.45
N HIS A 815 26.11 -14.67 -12.29
CA HIS A 815 25.27 -15.71 -12.89
C HIS A 815 25.44 -15.76 -14.42
N ASP A 816 25.14 -14.66 -15.11
CA ASP A 816 25.22 -14.52 -16.57
C ASP A 816 26.60 -14.94 -17.11
N LYS A 817 27.66 -14.53 -16.41
CA LYS A 817 29.06 -14.83 -16.76
C LYS A 817 29.36 -16.32 -16.60
N LYS A 818 28.95 -16.94 -15.48
CA LYS A 818 29.11 -18.40 -15.27
C LYS A 818 28.37 -19.18 -16.35
N LEU A 819 27.11 -18.82 -16.64
CA LEU A 819 26.27 -19.49 -17.62
C LEU A 819 26.88 -19.38 -19.02
N SER A 820 27.35 -18.18 -19.39
CA SER A 820 28.04 -17.94 -20.64
C SER A 820 29.33 -18.75 -20.78
N ILE A 821 30.18 -18.79 -19.75
CA ILE A 821 31.41 -19.60 -19.76
C ILE A 821 31.09 -21.09 -19.88
N ALA A 822 30.05 -21.56 -19.19
CA ALA A 822 29.61 -22.95 -19.23
C ALA A 822 29.09 -23.32 -20.63
N ALA A 823 28.27 -22.46 -21.25
CA ALA A 823 27.80 -22.63 -22.62
C ALA A 823 28.94 -22.62 -23.66
N ILE A 824 29.88 -21.67 -23.57
CA ILE A 824 31.08 -21.62 -24.43
C ILE A 824 31.91 -22.91 -24.26
N SER A 825 32.08 -23.37 -23.02
CA SER A 825 32.80 -24.60 -22.73
C SER A 825 32.10 -25.81 -23.36
N SER A 826 30.77 -25.91 -23.26
CA SER A 826 29.99 -26.95 -23.95
C SER A 826 30.17 -26.90 -25.47
N LEU A 827 30.21 -25.72 -26.09
CA LEU A 827 30.44 -25.57 -27.53
C LEU A 827 31.82 -26.06 -27.99
N LEU A 828 32.86 -25.85 -27.18
CA LEU A 828 34.22 -26.32 -27.47
C LEU A 828 34.34 -27.85 -27.47
N THR A 829 33.37 -28.57 -26.90
CA THR A 829 33.33 -30.04 -26.95
C THR A 829 32.78 -30.60 -28.26
N LEU A 830 32.20 -29.75 -29.12
CA LEU A 830 31.65 -30.18 -30.42
C LEU A 830 32.76 -30.61 -31.39
N LYS A 831 32.46 -31.64 -32.19
CA LYS A 831 33.35 -32.07 -33.29
C LYS A 831 33.31 -31.05 -34.42
N ALA A 832 34.47 -30.80 -35.05
CA ALA A 832 34.62 -29.83 -36.16
C ALA A 832 33.60 -29.96 -37.31
N GLU A 833 33.02 -31.15 -37.52
CA GLU A 833 31.97 -31.40 -38.53
C GLU A 833 30.60 -30.79 -38.16
N ASN A 834 30.36 -30.53 -36.88
CA ASN A 834 29.12 -29.99 -36.33
C ASN A 834 29.24 -28.51 -35.93
N VAL A 835 30.40 -27.87 -36.15
CA VAL A 835 30.62 -26.46 -35.80
C VAL A 835 30.32 -25.58 -37.03
N PRO A 836 29.38 -24.62 -36.96
CA PRO A 836 29.19 -23.64 -38.03
C PRO A 836 30.48 -22.85 -38.22
N THR A 837 30.86 -22.58 -39.47
CA THR A 837 32.16 -22.01 -39.84
C THR A 837 32.51 -20.75 -39.03
N LEU A 838 33.46 -20.87 -38.09
CA LEU A 838 34.05 -19.80 -37.26
C LEU A 838 34.29 -18.44 -37.98
N PRO A 839 34.69 -18.41 -39.27
CA PRO A 839 34.87 -17.16 -40.01
C PRO A 839 33.60 -16.30 -40.14
N ALA A 840 32.40 -16.90 -40.11
CA ALA A 840 31.14 -16.15 -40.13
C ALA A 840 30.87 -15.46 -38.79
N ALA A 841 31.15 -16.15 -37.67
CA ALA A 841 30.99 -15.59 -36.32
C ALA A 841 31.94 -14.42 -36.05
N MET A 842 33.20 -14.50 -36.52
CA MET A 842 34.16 -13.40 -36.36
C MET A 842 33.81 -12.17 -37.21
N LYS A 843 33.31 -12.38 -38.43
CA LYS A 843 32.91 -11.30 -39.34
C LYS A 843 31.61 -10.62 -38.87
N MET A 844 30.69 -11.39 -38.29
CA MET A 844 29.45 -10.88 -37.70
C MET A 844 29.68 -10.16 -36.36
N ARG A 845 30.68 -10.57 -35.57
CA ARG A 845 31.14 -9.83 -34.37
C ARG A 845 31.65 -8.44 -34.76
N GLU A 846 32.49 -8.34 -35.78
CA GLU A 846 33.00 -7.06 -36.30
C GLU A 846 31.89 -6.15 -36.85
N GLU A 847 30.83 -6.70 -37.43
CA GLU A 847 29.67 -5.94 -37.91
C GLU A 847 28.77 -5.47 -36.74
N ALA A 848 28.56 -6.29 -35.72
CA ALA A 848 27.75 -5.94 -34.53
C ALA A 848 28.39 -4.88 -33.63
N THR A 849 29.71 -4.93 -33.41
CA THR A 849 30.45 -3.88 -32.66
C THR A 849 30.47 -2.52 -33.37
N ARG A 850 30.02 -2.45 -34.62
CA ARG A 850 30.00 -1.20 -35.41
C ARG A 850 28.63 -0.50 -35.39
N GLU A 851 27.58 -1.16 -34.90
CA GLU A 851 26.22 -0.60 -34.77
C GLU A 851 25.87 -0.13 -33.33
N SER A 852 26.70 -0.45 -32.33
CA SER A 852 26.51 -0.07 -30.92
C SER A 852 27.15 1.29 -30.55
N ASP A 853 27.03 2.30 -31.42
CA ASP A 853 27.51 3.67 -31.18
C ASP A 853 26.33 4.54 -30.72
N PHE A 854 25.71 4.17 -29.59
CA PHE A 854 24.87 5.06 -28.80
C PHE A 854 25.67 5.45 -27.55
N SER A 855 26.10 6.71 -27.53
CA SER A 855 26.81 7.33 -26.41
C SER A 855 25.90 7.41 -25.18
N LEU A 856 26.35 6.82 -24.07
CA LEU A 856 25.84 7.12 -22.74
C LEU A 856 26.94 7.87 -21.99
N ASP A 857 26.57 9.05 -21.52
CA ASP A 857 27.38 9.93 -20.70
C ASP A 857 27.71 9.25 -19.36
N ASP A 858 28.98 9.36 -18.98
CA ASP A 858 29.55 8.94 -17.70
C ASP A 858 29.41 10.12 -16.73
N GLU A 859 28.26 10.25 -16.08
CA GLU A 859 28.13 11.03 -14.85
C GLU A 859 28.17 10.03 -13.70
N GLY A 860 29.32 10.02 -13.01
CA GLY A 860 29.49 9.27 -11.77
C GLY A 860 28.88 10.07 -10.62
N ASP A 861 27.88 9.49 -9.97
CA ASP A 861 27.37 9.97 -8.69
C ASP A 861 27.93 9.11 -7.56
N GLU A 862 28.85 9.72 -6.81
CA GLU A 862 29.13 9.38 -5.41
C GLU A 862 27.98 9.97 -4.57
N ASP A 863 26.90 9.22 -4.36
CA ASP A 863 25.90 9.54 -3.34
C ASP A 863 25.92 8.45 -2.25
N ASP A 864 26.92 8.54 -1.37
CA ASP A 864 26.79 8.07 0.01
C ASP A 864 25.92 9.09 0.77
N GLU A 865 24.60 9.11 0.53
CA GLU A 865 23.67 9.73 1.48
C GLU A 865 23.32 8.69 2.55
N GLU A 866 23.87 8.90 3.76
CA GLU A 866 23.43 8.24 4.98
C GLU A 866 21.90 8.29 5.06
N ASN A 867 21.25 7.12 4.97
CA ASN A 867 19.86 6.91 5.32
C ASN A 867 19.66 7.25 6.81
N ASP A 868 19.43 8.52 7.12
CA ASP A 868 19.00 9.02 8.44
C ASP A 868 17.49 8.77 8.63
N TRP A 869 17.06 7.57 8.24
CA TRP A 869 15.67 7.09 8.18
C TRP A 869 15.13 6.57 9.52
N ASP A 870 15.97 6.56 10.56
CA ASP A 870 15.48 6.35 11.91
C ASP A 870 15.11 7.72 12.48
N GLY A 871 13.81 8.05 12.45
CA GLY A 871 13.22 9.24 13.07
C GLY A 871 13.36 9.30 14.61
N GLU A 872 14.50 8.89 15.12
CA GLU A 872 14.91 8.89 16.51
C GLU A 872 15.09 10.33 16.99
N VAL A 873 14.29 10.70 17.98
CA VAL A 873 14.35 12.03 18.59
C VAL A 873 15.66 12.16 19.39
N GLU A 874 16.65 12.88 18.85
CA GLU A 874 17.89 13.18 19.57
C GLU A 874 17.76 14.46 20.43
N TRP A 875 18.19 14.39 21.70
CA TRP A 875 18.31 15.55 22.59
C TRP A 875 19.75 16.10 22.56
N ASN A 876 20.00 17.18 21.82
CA ASN A 876 21.31 17.87 21.82
C ASN A 876 21.35 19.05 22.80
N GLU A 877 22.39 19.15 23.64
CA GLU A 877 22.54 20.19 24.67
C GLU A 877 22.58 21.61 24.09
N ASP A 878 23.12 21.79 22.88
CA ASP A 878 23.22 23.10 22.19
C ASP A 878 21.92 23.53 21.48
N GLU A 879 21.07 22.59 21.06
CA GLU A 879 19.74 22.88 20.47
C GLU A 879 18.75 23.44 21.50
N VAL A 880 18.98 23.17 22.79
CA VAL A 880 18.18 23.72 23.89
C VAL A 880 18.35 25.24 23.98
N GLU A 881 19.43 25.83 23.45
CA GLU A 881 19.68 27.27 23.48
C GLU A 881 19.50 27.98 22.12
N GLU A 882 19.83 27.37 20.97
CA GLU A 882 19.82 28.08 19.66
C GLU A 882 18.70 27.73 18.68
N ALA A 883 18.05 26.56 18.75
CA ALA A 883 16.91 26.20 17.88
C ALA A 883 15.57 26.84 18.31
N VAL A 884 15.60 27.67 19.35
CA VAL A 884 14.44 28.10 20.15
C VAL A 884 13.48 29.02 19.39
N ASP A 885 13.92 29.59 18.26
CA ASP A 885 13.23 30.70 17.62
C ASP A 885 13.37 30.71 16.09
N GLY A 886 13.64 29.55 15.48
CA GLY A 886 13.71 29.37 14.02
C GLY A 886 12.45 28.70 13.45
N ASP A 887 12.32 28.74 12.12
CA ASP A 887 11.42 27.84 11.40
C ASP A 887 11.98 26.41 11.54
N VAL A 888 11.12 25.45 11.86
CA VAL A 888 11.51 24.03 11.91
C VAL A 888 11.45 23.46 10.48
N ALA A 889 12.48 22.70 10.09
CA ALA A 889 12.53 22.05 8.79
C ALA A 889 11.36 21.04 8.66
N ASP A 890 10.72 21.01 7.49
CA ASP A 890 9.57 20.14 7.25
C ASP A 890 10.05 18.77 6.76
N GLU A 891 10.35 17.85 7.68
CA GLU A 891 10.73 16.46 7.37
C GLU A 891 9.68 15.76 6.49
N SER A 892 8.41 16.14 6.63
CA SER A 892 7.32 15.62 5.79
C SER A 892 7.37 16.11 4.33
N ALA A 893 7.99 17.27 4.07
CA ALA A 893 8.24 17.74 2.71
C ALA A 893 9.39 16.97 2.05
N ALA A 894 10.41 16.56 2.82
CA ALA A 894 11.47 15.67 2.33
C ALA A 894 10.90 14.27 2.03
N TYR A 895 10.03 13.74 2.90
CA TYR A 895 9.32 12.48 2.65
C TYR A 895 8.35 12.56 1.46
N LEU A 896 7.61 13.66 1.28
CA LEU A 896 6.77 13.87 0.10
C LEU A 896 7.58 14.12 -1.17
N GLU A 897 8.80 14.66 -1.07
CA GLU A 897 9.73 14.83 -2.18
C GLU A 897 10.37 13.50 -2.57
N PHE A 898 10.74 12.67 -1.58
CA PHE A 898 11.11 11.26 -1.77
C PHE A 898 9.95 10.44 -2.37
N LEU A 899 8.74 10.53 -1.82
CA LEU A 899 7.55 9.88 -2.36
C LEU A 899 7.15 10.42 -3.74
N ASN A 900 7.41 11.70 -4.05
CA ASN A 900 7.21 12.22 -5.41
C ASN A 900 8.30 11.73 -6.36
N GLN A 901 9.54 11.57 -5.91
CA GLN A 901 10.60 10.94 -6.68
C GLN A 901 10.28 9.46 -6.90
N GLU A 902 9.85 8.72 -5.87
CA GLU A 902 9.31 7.37 -5.97
C GLU A 902 8.04 7.32 -6.83
N ALA A 903 7.11 8.27 -6.71
CA ALA A 903 5.89 8.29 -7.52
C ALA A 903 6.17 8.66 -8.98
N GLN A 904 7.20 9.48 -9.24
CA GLN A 904 7.72 9.72 -10.58
C GLN A 904 8.43 8.47 -11.12
N LYS A 905 9.11 7.69 -10.27
CA LYS A 905 9.55 6.32 -10.60
C LYS A 905 8.33 5.45 -10.92
N PHE A 906 7.27 5.42 -10.11
CA PHE A 906 5.99 4.70 -10.35
C PHE A 906 5.24 5.12 -11.63
N GLY A 907 5.30 6.40 -12.02
CA GLY A 907 4.75 6.89 -13.28
C GLY A 907 5.58 6.52 -14.51
N SER A 908 6.86 6.19 -14.32
CA SER A 908 7.80 5.70 -15.34
C SER A 908 8.01 4.18 -15.32
N PHE A 909 7.26 3.40 -14.53
CA PHE A 909 7.30 1.91 -14.53
C PHE A 909 6.98 1.27 -15.89
N ALA A 910 6.60 2.05 -16.90
CA ALA A 910 6.49 1.53 -18.26
C ALA A 910 7.82 1.48 -19.01
N ASP A 911 8.86 2.25 -18.62
CA ASP A 911 10.09 2.37 -19.43
C ASP A 911 11.42 2.59 -18.68
N ASP A 912 11.49 2.70 -17.33
CA ASP A 912 12.75 3.01 -16.61
C ASP A 912 13.16 1.99 -15.50
N ASP A 913 13.05 0.68 -15.76
CA ASP A 913 13.76 -0.38 -14.99
C ASP A 913 15.25 -0.47 -15.40
N ASP A 914 15.95 0.66 -15.49
CA ASP A 914 17.32 0.71 -16.05
C ASP A 914 18.44 0.88 -15.00
N GLU A 915 18.12 0.94 -13.71
CA GLU A 915 19.12 0.98 -12.64
C GLU A 915 18.97 -0.23 -11.69
N ASP A 916 20.02 -1.06 -11.71
CA ASP A 916 20.30 -2.23 -10.88
C ASP A 916 19.67 -3.58 -11.27
N LEU A 917 20.38 -4.29 -12.18
CA LEU A 917 20.33 -5.75 -12.24
C LEU A 917 20.95 -6.30 -10.93
N ASP A 918 20.17 -6.34 -9.86
CA ASP A 918 20.63 -6.88 -8.58
C ASP A 918 21.11 -8.33 -8.72
N GLU A 919 22.21 -8.67 -8.03
CA GLU A 919 22.71 -10.05 -7.94
C GLU A 919 21.82 -10.93 -7.03
N GLU A 920 20.77 -10.38 -6.42
CA GLU A 920 19.84 -11.09 -5.54
C GLU A 920 18.84 -11.96 -6.31
N SER A 921 19.34 -13.05 -6.91
CA SER A 921 18.51 -14.25 -7.00
C SER A 921 18.63 -14.99 -5.66
N LEU A 922 17.61 -14.89 -4.79
CA LEU A 922 17.50 -15.67 -3.56
C LEU A 922 17.45 -17.20 -3.80
N LEU A 923 17.27 -17.62 -5.07
CA LEU A 923 17.23 -19.01 -5.50
C LEU A 923 18.66 -19.56 -5.74
N GLU A 924 19.07 -20.57 -4.97
CA GLU A 924 20.34 -21.29 -5.16
C GLU A 924 20.26 -22.14 -6.44
N THR A 925 21.05 -21.82 -7.46
CA THR A 925 21.05 -22.56 -8.73
C THR A 925 22.12 -23.66 -8.73
N PRO A 926 21.94 -24.75 -9.50
CA PRO A 926 23.02 -25.72 -9.74
C PRO A 926 24.29 -25.09 -10.33
N LEU A 927 24.17 -23.94 -10.99
CA LEU A 927 25.28 -23.17 -11.55
C LEU A 927 26.16 -22.54 -10.47
N ASP A 928 25.64 -22.30 -9.26
CA ASP A 928 26.41 -21.71 -8.17
C ASP A 928 27.55 -22.62 -7.69
N LYS A 929 27.33 -23.93 -7.77
CA LYS A 929 28.31 -24.98 -7.47
C LYS A 929 29.36 -25.18 -8.57
N VAL A 930 29.20 -24.54 -9.73
CA VAL A 930 30.13 -24.67 -10.87
C VAL A 930 31.32 -23.73 -10.72
N GLU A 931 32.53 -24.29 -10.76
CA GLU A 931 33.78 -23.51 -10.82
C GLU A 931 34.19 -23.28 -12.29
N PRO A 932 34.03 -22.05 -12.83
CA PRO A 932 34.11 -21.80 -14.26
C PRO A 932 35.55 -21.89 -14.82
N TYR A 933 36.57 -21.55 -14.03
CA TYR A 933 37.97 -21.51 -14.51
C TYR A 933 38.52 -22.94 -14.75
N GLY A 934 38.25 -23.84 -13.82
CA GLY A 934 38.60 -25.25 -13.88
C GLY A 934 37.81 -25.99 -14.96
N MET A 935 36.51 -25.71 -15.10
CA MET A 935 35.69 -26.23 -16.19
C MET A 935 36.28 -25.87 -17.56
N PHE A 936 36.54 -24.57 -17.79
CA PHE A 936 37.11 -24.10 -19.05
C PHE A 936 38.49 -24.72 -19.33
N LYS A 937 39.37 -24.74 -18.31
CA LYS A 937 40.69 -25.37 -18.42
C LYS A 937 40.60 -26.84 -18.81
N HIS A 938 39.73 -27.59 -18.16
CA HIS A 938 39.55 -29.02 -18.45
C HIS A 938 39.09 -29.25 -19.88
N VAL A 939 38.07 -28.52 -20.33
CA VAL A 939 37.56 -28.61 -21.71
C VAL A 939 38.63 -28.22 -22.72
N PHE A 940 39.37 -27.14 -22.49
CA PHE A 940 40.39 -26.65 -23.43
C PHE A 940 41.59 -27.60 -23.54
N LEU A 941 42.00 -28.24 -22.45
CA LEU A 941 43.05 -29.28 -22.47
C LEU A 941 42.55 -30.58 -23.13
N ASN A 942 41.30 -30.98 -22.89
CA ASN A 942 40.71 -32.13 -23.58
C ASN A 942 40.64 -31.88 -25.10
N LEU A 943 40.29 -30.67 -25.52
CA LEU A 943 40.30 -30.25 -26.93
C LEU A 943 41.68 -30.43 -27.57
N GLN A 944 42.76 -30.11 -26.86
CA GLN A 944 44.14 -30.35 -27.31
C GLN A 944 44.41 -31.84 -27.59
N SER A 945 43.86 -32.72 -26.75
CA SER A 945 44.08 -34.17 -26.85
C SER A 945 43.17 -34.85 -27.88
N GLU A 946 41.91 -34.43 -27.99
CA GLU A 946 40.89 -35.08 -28.81
C GLU A 946 40.79 -34.48 -30.23
N GLN A 947 41.01 -33.18 -30.38
CA GLN A 947 40.91 -32.46 -31.66
C GLN A 947 42.10 -31.50 -31.88
N PRO A 948 43.33 -32.02 -32.03
CA PRO A 948 44.56 -31.21 -32.10
C PRO A 948 44.58 -30.22 -33.28
N GLN A 949 43.92 -30.53 -34.39
CA GLN A 949 43.83 -29.63 -35.55
C GLN A 949 42.95 -28.41 -35.26
N LEU A 950 41.82 -28.60 -34.55
CA LEU A 950 40.92 -27.51 -34.16
C LEU A 950 41.61 -26.63 -33.10
N TYR A 951 42.26 -27.25 -32.12
CA TYR A 951 43.07 -26.56 -31.11
C TYR A 951 44.16 -25.68 -31.75
N GLU A 952 44.96 -26.21 -32.68
CA GLU A 952 45.98 -25.42 -33.39
C GLU A 952 45.38 -24.27 -34.20
N SER A 953 44.20 -24.45 -34.78
CA SER A 953 43.54 -23.40 -35.56
C SER A 953 43.06 -22.26 -34.67
N LEU A 954 42.50 -22.57 -33.49
CA LEU A 954 42.03 -21.59 -32.52
C LEU A 954 43.20 -20.79 -31.95
N ILE A 955 44.29 -21.44 -31.55
CA ILE A 955 45.48 -20.75 -31.02
C ILE A 955 46.15 -19.84 -32.06
N LYS A 956 46.15 -20.23 -33.34
CA LYS A 956 46.74 -19.40 -34.41
C LYS A 956 46.00 -18.10 -34.66
N VAL A 957 44.71 -18.03 -34.31
CA VAL A 957 43.87 -16.83 -34.47
C VAL A 957 44.06 -15.86 -33.30
N LEU A 958 44.45 -16.36 -32.12
CA LEU A 958 44.61 -15.55 -30.91
C LEU A 958 45.92 -14.74 -30.93
N GLY A 959 45.83 -13.46 -30.58
CA GLY A 959 46.97 -12.56 -30.38
C GLY A 959 47.81 -12.93 -29.13
N PRO A 960 49.02 -12.35 -29.00
CA PRO A 960 49.90 -12.63 -27.86
C PRO A 960 49.27 -12.24 -26.51
N ASP A 961 48.47 -11.17 -26.47
CA ASP A 961 47.80 -10.70 -25.25
C ASP A 961 46.65 -11.66 -24.85
N GLU A 962 45.87 -12.15 -25.82
CA GLU A 962 44.80 -13.13 -25.59
C GLU A 962 45.35 -14.50 -25.14
N GLN A 963 46.51 -14.90 -25.68
CA GLN A 963 47.21 -16.12 -25.21
C GLN A 963 47.70 -15.99 -23.76
N GLN A 964 48.11 -14.78 -23.33
CA GLN A 964 48.45 -14.54 -21.92
C GLN A 964 47.23 -14.62 -21.01
N ILE A 965 46.07 -14.12 -21.45
CA ILE A 965 44.80 -14.23 -20.69
C ILE A 965 44.45 -15.71 -20.45
N ILE A 966 44.54 -16.57 -21.46
CA ILE A 966 44.28 -18.02 -21.30
C ILE A 966 45.25 -18.66 -20.30
N GLN A 967 46.53 -18.28 -20.34
CA GLN A 967 47.52 -18.77 -19.36
C GLN A 967 47.21 -18.30 -17.93
N ALA A 968 46.75 -17.05 -17.77
CA ALA A 968 46.33 -16.51 -16.48
C ALA A 968 45.10 -17.27 -15.93
N VAL A 969 44.10 -17.55 -16.78
CA VAL A 969 42.92 -18.38 -16.44
C VAL A 969 43.34 -19.76 -15.95
N PHE A 970 44.33 -20.39 -16.59
CA PHE A 970 44.81 -21.72 -16.19
C PHE A 970 45.54 -21.72 -14.85
N HIS A 971 46.27 -20.65 -14.55
CA HIS A 971 46.93 -20.44 -13.27
C HIS A 971 45.91 -20.20 -12.16
N GLU A 972 44.90 -19.37 -12.41
CA GLU A 972 43.80 -19.11 -11.48
C GLU A 972 43.02 -20.40 -11.16
N ALA A 973 42.74 -21.23 -12.16
CA ALA A 973 42.13 -22.54 -11.97
C ALA A 973 42.97 -23.46 -11.05
N ASP A 974 44.30 -23.48 -11.20
CA ASP A 974 45.18 -24.27 -10.33
C ASP A 974 45.22 -23.71 -8.89
N ALA A 975 45.21 -22.38 -8.76
CA ALA A 975 45.18 -21.72 -7.46
C ALA A 975 43.89 -22.06 -6.68
N LYS A 976 42.73 -21.99 -7.35
CA LYS A 976 41.43 -22.35 -6.75
C LYS A 976 41.33 -23.84 -6.41
N ALA A 977 41.81 -24.72 -7.29
CA ALA A 977 41.84 -26.16 -7.01
C ALA A 977 42.73 -26.49 -5.79
N THR A 978 43.86 -25.81 -5.65
CA THR A 978 44.76 -25.96 -4.49
C THR A 978 44.12 -25.42 -3.21
N ALA A 979 43.42 -24.28 -3.29
CA ALA A 979 42.69 -23.72 -2.15
C ALA A 979 41.55 -24.63 -1.68
N ALA A 980 40.76 -25.18 -2.60
CA ALA A 980 39.69 -26.13 -2.28
C ALA A 980 40.24 -27.41 -1.62
N ALA A 981 41.32 -27.98 -2.16
CA ALA A 981 41.98 -29.15 -1.56
C ALA A 981 42.53 -28.88 -0.15
N ASN A 982 43.04 -27.67 0.10
CA ASN A 982 43.48 -27.26 1.44
C ASN A 982 42.30 -27.05 2.40
N ALA A 983 41.16 -26.54 1.92
CA ALA A 983 39.95 -26.37 2.72
C ALA A 983 39.31 -27.72 3.09
N GLU A 984 39.22 -28.67 2.15
CA GLU A 984 38.79 -30.05 2.44
C GLU A 984 39.71 -30.74 3.45
N ALA A 985 41.03 -30.59 3.30
CA ALA A 985 41.99 -31.15 4.25
C ALA A 985 41.85 -30.55 5.66
N ALA A 986 41.51 -29.26 5.77
CA ALA A 986 41.23 -28.60 7.04
C ALA A 986 39.89 -29.04 7.66
N ALA A 987 38.84 -29.21 6.85
CA ALA A 987 37.54 -29.72 7.30
C ALA A 987 37.63 -31.18 7.82
N LEU A 988 38.40 -32.04 7.14
CA LEU A 988 38.69 -33.41 7.58
C LEU A 988 39.49 -33.46 8.89
N HIS A 989 40.35 -32.46 9.15
CA HIS A 989 41.11 -32.37 10.40
C HIS A 989 40.25 -31.88 11.58
N ASN A 990 39.24 -31.05 11.33
CA ASN A 990 38.29 -30.60 12.34
C ASN A 990 37.16 -31.60 12.61
N GLY A 991 36.80 -32.47 11.65
CA GLY A 991 35.79 -33.53 11.82
C GLY A 991 36.27 -34.79 12.56
N THR A 992 37.52 -34.82 13.04
CA THR A 992 38.07 -35.92 13.86
C THR A 992 38.41 -35.49 15.31
N GLN A 993 37.92 -34.32 15.76
CA GLN A 993 37.93 -33.92 17.18
C GLN A 993 36.56 -34.03 17.84
#